data_AF-A0A834Y3Y8-F1
#
_entry.id   AF-A0A834Y3Y8-F1
#
_cell.length_a   1.000
_cell.length_b   1.000
_cell.length_c   1.000
_cell.angle_alpha   90.00
_cell.angle_beta   90.00
_cell.angle_gamma   90.00
#
_symmetry.space_group_name_H-M   'P 1'
#
loop_
_entity.id
_entity.type
_entity.pdbx_description
1 polymer ?
#
loop_
_entity_poly.entity_id
_entity_poly.type
_entity_poly.pdbx_seq_one_letter_code
_entity_poly.pdbx_strand_id
1 'polypeptide(L)'
;MRKNSAKKRETKNLNEILIKQQQQQQQLPQQPQQPQVQQQQPKNIKKWKLILSSIDKLKNKFENSLNLKYDEISFDKFVNYMYKPTDAASLGVCRALFGLCMVLDVVEERGLADIDLKWGDPYGCHFPLINGMKPPSLAWMIVIYTIMWIGSFGIMLGFFFKLSCALFLIPYWYIFLLEKSYWNNHTYLYGLICLLLWGTNANRYFSIDAKLNNKNNDDNNSVPYWNYFIIKFQFFILYFIAGLKKSSKEWLEGYSMTNLSQHWVFDPFKLFLTNEQTDYFIVHWFGFIFDLTVGFWMLFDKTRAPAMFFCAAFHFMNSRLFSIGMFPYVCLATMPLFCNVEWPRKIHLYIKDILTFNNNKSTNICENEKEINADTLSSRTTTILSSTSSSSSSSTSSVYDENLYQEKKPSDGRMYDKIQKELKTKNDNNNCLKPIIPWLPRPEGYTMKKNDKPTFKKKFVVVLLLFYIGIQFFLPYSHFITKGYNNWTPGLYGYSWDMMLHSWDPILIVVRVHDNKNNEDHFIDSQAWVPNDRWTRHGDMVIQYGQCLKKNILRRKNETLKYNNKKITTTTTTTTKTKTIDEWNKISSNISIYVDIRYSLNGRFQQRIFDPTVDILKVNWNPFKNVNFLMPLLTQFSSYRKKMNEITKHVYSWSNYTDVIFVADYPGTKFENFFNKEFTNVSLQVLTGEVTYSEESWNDKITVNKNQRVIVATDKLHYITTTSVYPACYMYTYTNRTKEELEINGTTESPKKRTGFPLLKELKYRINNWWQALGQIANAFLHLIYDVPMMRRVPKTPNYHDNY
;
A
#
# COMPACT_ATOMS: atom_id res chain seq x y z
N MET A 1 44.18 -74.73 -7.81
CA MET A 1 42.70 -74.87 -7.89
C MET A 1 41.94 -74.43 -6.62
N ARG A 2 42.33 -73.33 -5.94
CA ARG A 2 41.59 -72.79 -4.76
C ARG A 2 41.16 -71.31 -4.88
N LYS A 3 41.19 -70.72 -6.08
CA LYS A 3 40.69 -69.35 -6.34
C LYS A 3 39.40 -69.27 -7.19
N ASN A 4 38.91 -70.38 -7.76
CA ASN A 4 37.66 -70.40 -8.55
C ASN A 4 36.41 -70.84 -7.77
N SER A 5 36.54 -71.26 -6.50
CA SER A 5 35.40 -71.69 -5.67
C SER A 5 34.75 -70.54 -4.88
N ALA A 6 35.52 -69.52 -4.49
CA ALA A 6 35.01 -68.36 -3.75
C ALA A 6 34.14 -67.43 -4.63
N LYS A 7 34.57 -67.17 -5.87
CA LYS A 7 33.86 -66.29 -6.82
C LYS A 7 32.52 -66.86 -7.32
N LYS A 8 32.33 -68.19 -7.21
CA LYS A 8 31.09 -68.90 -7.57
C LYS A 8 30.07 -68.97 -6.42
N ARG A 9 30.48 -68.71 -5.18
CA ARG A 9 29.59 -68.63 -4.00
C ARG A 9 28.96 -67.24 -3.84
N GLU A 10 29.69 -66.17 -4.14
CA GLU A 10 29.16 -64.80 -4.07
C GLU A 10 28.10 -64.51 -5.15
N THR A 11 28.29 -65.03 -6.37
CA THR A 11 27.32 -64.87 -7.47
C THR A 11 26.04 -65.70 -7.27
N LYS A 12 26.09 -66.80 -6.50
CA LYS A 12 24.91 -67.61 -6.18
C LYS A 12 24.04 -66.96 -5.09
N ASN A 13 24.67 -66.29 -4.13
CA ASN A 13 23.98 -65.60 -3.03
C ASN A 13 23.23 -64.34 -3.52
N LEU A 14 23.78 -63.62 -4.51
CA LEU A 14 23.14 -62.43 -5.07
C LEU A 14 21.87 -62.76 -5.89
N ASN A 15 21.85 -63.89 -6.59
CA ASN A 15 20.68 -64.35 -7.35
C ASN A 15 19.57 -64.92 -6.45
N GLU A 16 19.89 -65.54 -5.31
CA GLU A 16 18.88 -65.99 -4.35
C GLU A 16 18.18 -64.82 -3.62
N ILE A 17 18.87 -63.69 -3.43
CA ILE A 17 18.28 -62.47 -2.85
C ILE A 17 17.33 -61.78 -3.84
N LEU A 18 17.67 -61.77 -5.14
CA LEU A 18 16.81 -61.19 -6.19
C LEU A 18 15.52 -62.01 -6.41
N ILE A 19 15.59 -63.34 -6.31
CA ILE A 19 14.44 -64.24 -6.46
C ILE A 19 13.50 -64.16 -5.25
N LYS A 20 14.03 -63.97 -4.03
CA LYS A 20 13.22 -63.79 -2.82
C LYS A 20 12.46 -62.45 -2.79
N GLN A 21 12.97 -61.40 -3.44
CA GLN A 21 12.23 -60.13 -3.58
C GLN A 21 11.12 -60.18 -4.64
N GLN A 22 11.23 -61.04 -5.66
CA GLN A 22 10.17 -61.20 -6.68
C GLN A 22 9.02 -62.11 -6.22
N GLN A 23 9.24 -63.04 -5.29
CA GLN A 23 8.18 -63.92 -4.79
C GLN A 23 7.31 -63.31 -3.67
N GLN A 24 7.72 -62.17 -3.07
CA GLN A 24 6.95 -61.49 -2.02
C GLN A 24 5.88 -60.51 -2.55
N GLN A 25 5.77 -60.31 -3.87
CA GLN A 25 4.76 -59.44 -4.49
C GLN A 25 3.55 -60.18 -5.09
N GLN A 26 3.44 -61.50 -4.94
CA GLN A 26 2.39 -62.31 -5.59
C GLN A 26 1.33 -62.95 -4.66
N GLN A 27 1.18 -62.50 -3.41
CA GLN A 27 0.09 -63.00 -2.54
C GLN A 27 -0.63 -61.89 -1.78
N LEU A 28 -1.75 -61.42 -2.33
CA LEU A 28 -2.85 -60.83 -1.55
C LEU A 28 -4.22 -61.27 -2.14
N PRO A 29 -5.25 -61.53 -1.32
CA PRO A 29 -6.43 -62.33 -1.71
C PRO A 29 -7.56 -61.52 -2.37
N GLN A 30 -8.35 -62.23 -3.18
CA GLN A 30 -9.58 -61.76 -3.84
C GLN A 30 -10.75 -61.56 -2.87
N GLN A 31 -11.54 -60.50 -3.08
CA GLN A 31 -12.86 -60.26 -2.48
C GLN A 31 -13.98 -60.42 -3.54
N PRO A 32 -15.23 -60.71 -3.12
CA PRO A 32 -16.21 -61.48 -3.89
C PRO A 32 -17.00 -60.69 -4.95
N GLN A 33 -17.52 -61.43 -5.92
CA GLN A 33 -18.38 -60.95 -7.02
C GLN A 33 -19.75 -60.49 -6.53
N GLN A 34 -20.23 -59.36 -7.07
CA GLN A 34 -21.63 -58.95 -7.12
C GLN A 34 -22.07 -58.67 -8.58
N PRO A 35 -23.37 -58.77 -8.91
CA PRO A 35 -23.85 -59.14 -10.24
C PRO A 35 -24.01 -57.98 -11.23
N GLN A 36 -24.11 -58.36 -12.50
CA GLN A 36 -24.23 -57.51 -13.69
C GLN A 36 -25.41 -56.52 -13.62
N VAL A 37 -25.11 -55.22 -13.77
CA VAL A 37 -26.08 -54.17 -14.10
C VAL A 37 -25.60 -53.43 -15.35
N GLN A 38 -26.55 -53.20 -16.25
CA GLN A 38 -26.45 -52.67 -17.60
C GLN A 38 -25.58 -51.40 -17.76
N GLN A 39 -24.95 -51.30 -18.93
CA GLN A 39 -24.09 -50.20 -19.39
C GLN A 39 -24.75 -48.81 -19.25
N GLN A 40 -24.38 -48.07 -18.21
CA GLN A 40 -24.40 -46.61 -18.21
C GLN A 40 -22.96 -46.10 -18.28
N GLN A 41 -22.60 -45.40 -19.37
CA GLN A 41 -21.32 -44.70 -19.46
C GLN A 41 -21.12 -43.80 -18.23
N PRO A 42 -19.98 -43.86 -17.52
CA PRO A 42 -19.79 -43.13 -16.28
C PRO A 42 -19.78 -41.62 -16.54
N LYS A 43 -20.69 -40.89 -15.86
CA LYS A 43 -20.82 -39.42 -15.88
C LYS A 43 -19.49 -38.68 -15.69
N ASN A 44 -18.51 -39.31 -15.03
CA ASN A 44 -17.17 -38.76 -14.81
C ASN A 44 -16.35 -38.59 -16.10
N ILE A 45 -16.45 -39.47 -17.11
CA ILE A 45 -15.67 -39.32 -18.35
C ILE A 45 -16.20 -38.14 -19.19
N LYS A 46 -17.52 -37.91 -19.20
CA LYS A 46 -18.11 -36.71 -19.82
C LYS A 46 -17.69 -35.43 -19.10
N LYS A 47 -17.62 -35.45 -17.76
CA LYS A 47 -17.16 -34.31 -16.95
C LYS A 47 -15.68 -33.98 -17.23
N TRP A 48 -14.82 -34.99 -17.32
CA TRP A 48 -13.40 -34.80 -17.69
C TRP A 48 -13.23 -34.35 -19.14
N LYS A 49 -14.01 -34.87 -20.10
CA LYS A 49 -14.02 -34.36 -21.49
C LYS A 49 -14.54 -32.92 -21.60
N LEU A 50 -15.52 -32.54 -20.78
CA LEU A 50 -16.01 -31.16 -20.69
C LEU A 50 -14.98 -30.22 -20.09
N ILE A 51 -14.26 -30.66 -19.06
CA ILE A 51 -13.16 -29.89 -18.45
C ILE A 51 -11.99 -29.77 -19.42
N LEU A 52 -11.56 -30.86 -20.05
CA LEU A 52 -10.50 -30.86 -21.07
C LEU A 52 -10.87 -30.00 -22.28
N SER A 53 -12.08 -30.11 -22.82
CA SER A 53 -12.53 -29.25 -23.92
C SER A 53 -12.70 -27.78 -23.52
N SER A 54 -12.98 -27.50 -22.24
CA SER A 54 -12.99 -26.13 -21.70
C SER A 54 -11.57 -25.59 -21.54
N ILE A 55 -10.63 -26.42 -21.10
CA ILE A 55 -9.19 -26.10 -21.04
C ILE A 55 -8.64 -25.89 -22.45
N ASP A 56 -9.02 -26.70 -23.44
CA ASP A 56 -8.62 -26.55 -24.85
C ASP A 56 -9.24 -25.30 -25.47
N LYS A 57 -10.49 -24.96 -25.14
CA LYS A 57 -11.10 -23.68 -25.54
C LYS A 57 -10.41 -22.48 -24.87
N LEU A 58 -9.97 -22.63 -23.62
CA LEU A 58 -9.21 -21.60 -22.90
C LEU A 58 -7.81 -21.45 -23.51
N LYS A 59 -7.15 -22.57 -23.84
CA LYS A 59 -5.87 -22.66 -24.54
C LYS A 59 -5.96 -21.98 -25.90
N ASN A 60 -6.93 -22.34 -26.72
CA ASN A 60 -7.13 -21.71 -28.03
C ASN A 60 -7.47 -20.22 -27.93
N LYS A 61 -8.21 -19.79 -26.90
CA LYS A 61 -8.43 -18.35 -26.62
C LYS A 61 -7.17 -17.63 -26.17
N PHE A 62 -6.36 -18.28 -25.34
CA PHE A 62 -5.10 -17.74 -24.85
C PHE A 62 -4.06 -17.63 -25.98
N GLU A 63 -3.98 -18.65 -26.84
CA GLU A 63 -3.16 -18.69 -28.06
C GLU A 63 -3.61 -17.62 -29.07
N ASN A 64 -4.92 -17.43 -29.26
CA ASN A 64 -5.47 -16.37 -30.12
C ASN A 64 -5.26 -14.96 -29.54
N SER A 65 -5.22 -14.83 -28.21
CA SER A 65 -4.97 -13.55 -27.54
C SER A 65 -3.49 -13.15 -27.55
N LEU A 66 -2.58 -14.13 -27.55
CA LEU A 66 -1.13 -13.91 -27.61
C LEU A 66 -0.55 -13.99 -29.03
N ASN A 67 -1.33 -14.45 -30.01
CA ASN A 67 -0.85 -14.77 -31.37
C ASN A 67 0.37 -15.72 -31.37
N LEU A 68 0.44 -16.62 -30.39
CA LEU A 68 1.57 -17.55 -30.19
C LEU A 68 1.01 -18.94 -29.86
N LYS A 69 1.33 -19.94 -30.71
CA LYS A 69 1.09 -21.36 -30.41
C LYS A 69 2.09 -21.83 -29.35
N TYR A 70 1.62 -22.60 -28.36
CA TYR A 70 2.42 -23.02 -27.20
C TYR A 70 3.67 -23.83 -27.58
N ASP A 71 3.61 -24.58 -28.69
CA ASP A 71 4.66 -25.51 -29.13
C ASP A 71 5.87 -24.84 -29.82
N GLU A 72 5.90 -23.50 -29.96
CA GLU A 72 7.00 -22.78 -30.62
C GLU A 72 7.53 -21.54 -29.87
N ILE A 73 7.41 -21.49 -28.53
CA ILE A 73 7.86 -20.34 -27.74
C ILE A 73 9.39 -20.37 -27.58
N SER A 74 10.10 -19.67 -28.47
CA SER A 74 11.52 -19.33 -28.27
C SER A 74 11.66 -18.03 -27.47
N PHE A 75 12.73 -17.90 -26.68
CA PHE A 75 13.07 -16.65 -25.99
C PHE A 75 13.13 -15.45 -26.95
N ASP A 76 13.62 -15.65 -28.17
CA ASP A 76 13.71 -14.59 -29.18
C ASP A 76 12.33 -14.12 -29.65
N LYS A 77 11.37 -15.05 -29.80
CA LYS A 77 9.97 -14.70 -30.12
C LYS A 77 9.31 -13.95 -28.97
N PHE A 78 9.57 -14.36 -27.72
CA PHE A 78 9.08 -13.66 -26.53
C PHE A 78 9.62 -12.23 -26.44
N VAL A 79 10.93 -12.03 -26.69
CA VAL A 79 11.54 -10.70 -26.71
C VAL A 79 10.92 -9.82 -27.81
N ASN A 80 10.71 -10.37 -29.00
CA ASN A 80 10.06 -9.64 -30.09
C ASN A 80 8.60 -9.27 -29.76
N TYR A 81 7.86 -10.15 -29.08
CA TYR A 81 6.51 -9.86 -28.57
C TYR A 81 6.52 -8.69 -27.57
N MET A 82 7.44 -8.71 -26.60
CA MET A 82 7.59 -7.65 -25.60
C MET A 82 7.96 -6.29 -26.20
N TYR A 83 8.58 -6.28 -27.39
CA TYR A 83 8.92 -5.07 -28.13
C TYR A 83 7.93 -4.70 -29.24
N LYS A 84 6.77 -5.36 -29.31
CA LYS A 84 5.70 -4.98 -30.24
C LYS A 84 5.34 -3.50 -30.05
N PRO A 85 5.37 -2.67 -31.11
CA PRO A 85 4.94 -1.28 -31.04
C PRO A 85 3.48 -1.17 -30.60
N THR A 86 3.22 -0.33 -29.61
CA THR A 86 1.91 -0.13 -29.00
C THR A 86 1.69 1.37 -28.80
N ASP A 87 0.47 1.89 -28.99
CA ASP A 87 0.20 3.33 -28.82
C ASP A 87 0.54 3.81 -27.39
N ALA A 88 1.15 4.99 -27.27
CA ALA A 88 1.62 5.54 -26.00
C ALA A 88 0.53 6.26 -25.17
N ALA A 89 -0.70 6.42 -25.68
CA ALA A 89 -1.65 7.36 -25.11
C ALA A 89 -2.06 7.02 -23.67
N SER A 90 -2.50 5.78 -23.43
CA SER A 90 -2.92 5.37 -22.09
C SER A 90 -1.77 5.41 -21.08
N LEU A 91 -0.54 5.08 -21.49
CA LEU A 91 0.63 5.14 -20.60
C LEU A 91 0.96 6.58 -20.22
N GLY A 92 0.91 7.51 -21.18
CA GLY A 92 1.15 8.94 -20.94
C GLY A 92 0.14 9.56 -19.98
N VAL A 93 -1.15 9.23 -20.12
CA VAL A 93 -2.19 9.69 -19.18
C VAL A 93 -1.99 9.10 -17.79
N CYS A 94 -1.71 7.79 -17.69
CA CYS A 94 -1.46 7.16 -16.40
C CYS A 94 -0.25 7.76 -15.69
N ARG A 95 0.85 8.03 -16.42
CA ARG A 95 2.02 8.76 -15.89
C ARG A 95 1.61 10.11 -15.31
N ALA A 96 0.81 10.89 -16.05
CA ALA A 96 0.39 12.21 -15.58
C ALA A 96 -0.46 12.13 -14.31
N LEU A 97 -1.43 11.21 -14.25
CA LEU A 97 -2.26 11.00 -13.05
C LEU A 97 -1.44 10.48 -11.86
N PHE A 98 -0.52 9.55 -12.07
CA PHE A 98 0.40 9.09 -11.04
C PHE A 98 1.28 10.23 -10.51
N GLY A 99 1.85 11.05 -11.41
CA GLY A 99 2.62 12.23 -11.04
C GLY A 99 1.80 13.22 -10.21
N LEU A 100 0.54 13.48 -10.59
CA LEU A 100 -0.38 14.31 -9.80
C LEU A 100 -0.61 13.73 -8.40
N CYS A 101 -0.82 12.41 -8.28
CA CYS A 101 -0.93 11.77 -6.97
C CYS A 101 0.34 11.96 -6.14
N MET A 102 1.53 11.87 -6.73
CA MET A 102 2.80 12.05 -6.01
C MET A 102 3.04 13.51 -5.60
N VAL A 103 2.63 14.48 -6.42
CA VAL A 103 2.67 15.91 -6.06
C VAL A 103 1.88 16.17 -4.78
N LEU A 104 0.71 15.55 -4.65
CA LEU A 104 -0.13 15.65 -3.45
C LEU A 104 0.44 14.83 -2.27
N ASP A 105 0.86 13.59 -2.52
CA ASP A 105 1.42 12.68 -1.50
C ASP A 105 2.65 13.27 -0.80
N VAL A 106 3.53 13.96 -1.55
CA VAL A 106 4.75 14.54 -0.99
C VAL A 106 4.44 15.65 0.02
N VAL A 107 3.44 16.49 -0.27
CA VAL A 107 3.03 17.58 0.61
C VAL A 107 2.34 17.06 1.86
N GLU A 108 1.37 16.18 1.66
CA GLU A 108 0.47 15.72 2.73
C GLU A 108 1.07 14.52 3.47
N GLU A 109 1.17 13.36 2.83
CA GLU A 109 1.48 12.08 3.49
C GLU A 109 2.96 11.85 3.78
N ARG A 110 3.88 12.27 2.89
CA ARG A 110 5.33 12.21 3.17
C ARG A 110 5.78 13.29 4.14
N GLY A 111 4.93 14.30 4.35
CA GLY A 111 5.07 15.33 5.37
C GLY A 111 6.02 16.45 5.00
N LEU A 112 6.01 16.96 3.76
CA LEU A 112 6.70 18.22 3.45
C LEU A 112 6.06 19.40 4.19
N ALA A 113 4.73 19.39 4.37
CA ALA A 113 4.03 20.40 5.18
C ALA A 113 4.45 20.34 6.67
N ASP A 114 4.69 19.14 7.20
CA ASP A 114 5.05 18.88 8.60
C ASP A 114 6.51 18.45 8.80
N ILE A 115 7.38 18.90 7.90
CA ILE A 115 8.78 18.50 7.87
C ILE A 115 9.57 18.99 9.09
N ASP A 116 9.19 20.13 9.66
CA ASP A 116 9.76 20.71 10.87
C ASP A 116 9.41 19.92 12.13
N LEU A 117 8.21 19.35 12.19
CA LEU A 117 7.80 18.44 13.25
C LEU A 117 8.50 17.08 13.12
N LYS A 118 8.67 16.62 11.88
CA LYS A 118 9.27 15.31 11.60
C LYS A 118 10.79 15.30 11.79
N TRP A 119 11.51 16.31 11.30
CA TRP A 119 12.98 16.33 11.25
C TRP A 119 13.61 17.47 12.05
N GLY A 120 12.80 18.38 12.60
CA GLY A 120 13.31 19.56 13.27
C GLY A 120 13.69 19.33 14.73
N ASP A 121 13.27 18.24 15.37
CA ASP A 121 13.66 17.95 16.76
C ASP A 121 15.08 17.38 16.86
N PRO A 122 16.07 18.11 17.42
CA PRO A 122 17.42 17.58 17.60
C PRO A 122 17.48 16.43 18.61
N TYR A 123 16.42 16.20 19.39
CA TYR A 123 16.27 15.05 20.26
C TYR A 123 15.51 13.89 19.61
N GLY A 124 14.91 14.09 18.43
CA GLY A 124 14.10 13.08 17.76
C GLY A 124 14.86 11.78 17.51
N CYS A 125 14.23 10.68 17.91
CA CYS A 125 14.69 9.33 17.65
C CYS A 125 14.14 8.86 16.31
N HIS A 126 15.06 8.68 15.36
CA HIS A 126 14.77 8.21 14.01
C HIS A 126 15.14 6.73 13.86
N PHE A 127 14.41 6.05 12.97
CA PHE A 127 14.53 4.61 12.80
C PHE A 127 14.99 4.22 11.40
N PRO A 128 16.27 4.42 11.04
CA PRO A 128 16.77 4.06 9.73
C PRO A 128 16.79 2.54 9.53
N LEU A 129 16.56 2.09 8.30
CA LEU A 129 16.69 0.69 7.92
C LEU A 129 18.15 0.24 7.98
N ILE A 130 19.06 1.10 7.53
CA ILE A 130 20.50 0.89 7.59
C ILE A 130 21.04 1.60 8.84
N ASN A 131 21.52 0.82 9.81
CA ASN A 131 22.07 1.35 11.05
C ASN A 131 23.20 2.34 10.76
N GLY A 132 23.15 3.53 11.38
CA GLY A 132 24.16 4.57 11.25
C GLY A 132 23.81 5.69 10.24
N MET A 133 22.80 5.51 9.39
CA MET A 133 22.26 6.63 8.61
C MET A 133 21.69 7.70 9.55
N LYS A 134 22.02 8.96 9.29
CA LYS A 134 21.53 10.11 10.06
C LYS A 134 20.95 11.16 9.12
N PRO A 135 19.86 11.82 9.51
CA PRO A 135 19.35 12.94 8.73
C PRO A 135 20.37 14.08 8.72
N PRO A 136 20.52 14.80 7.60
CA PRO A 136 21.18 16.09 7.58
C PRO A 136 20.38 17.14 8.38
N SER A 137 20.86 18.38 8.43
CA SER A 137 20.12 19.46 9.09
C SER A 137 18.73 19.65 8.46
N LEU A 138 17.81 20.24 9.24
CA LEU A 138 16.43 20.48 8.80
C LEU A 138 16.36 21.21 7.45
N ALA A 139 17.22 22.22 7.22
CA ALA A 139 17.25 22.97 5.97
C ALA A 139 17.59 22.08 4.77
N TRP A 140 18.58 21.18 4.90
CA TRP A 140 18.92 20.22 3.86
C TRP A 140 17.86 19.14 3.67
N MET A 141 17.17 18.72 4.73
CA MET A 141 16.00 17.85 4.60
C MET A 141 14.90 18.52 3.78
N ILE A 142 14.63 19.80 4.01
CA ILE A 142 13.67 20.59 3.20
C ILE A 142 14.10 20.60 1.73
N VAL A 143 15.37 20.88 1.42
CA VAL A 143 15.89 20.85 0.05
C VAL A 143 15.69 19.47 -0.62
N ILE A 144 16.00 18.38 0.08
CA ILE A 144 15.82 17.01 -0.44
C ILE A 144 14.34 16.75 -0.78
N TYR A 145 13.43 17.16 0.09
CA TYR A 145 11.99 17.06 -0.16
C TYR A 145 11.53 17.96 -1.31
N THR A 146 12.06 19.18 -1.43
CA THR A 146 11.75 20.09 -2.55
C THR A 146 12.20 19.49 -3.88
N ILE A 147 13.39 18.89 -3.95
CA ILE A 147 13.87 18.21 -5.16
C ILE A 147 12.94 17.04 -5.52
N MET A 148 12.56 16.23 -4.54
CA MET A 148 11.58 15.16 -4.73
C MET A 148 10.26 15.69 -5.29
N TRP A 149 9.77 16.79 -4.71
CA TRP A 149 8.50 17.41 -5.10
C TRP A 149 8.55 17.99 -6.53
N ILE A 150 9.62 18.70 -6.90
CA ILE A 150 9.85 19.17 -8.27
C ILE A 150 9.91 17.98 -9.24
N GLY A 151 10.59 16.90 -8.86
CA GLY A 151 10.63 15.65 -9.63
C GLY A 151 9.23 15.09 -9.89
N SER A 152 8.33 15.13 -8.89
CA SER A 152 6.94 14.68 -9.06
C SER A 152 6.14 15.53 -10.05
N PHE A 153 6.32 16.87 -10.04
CA PHE A 153 5.75 17.76 -11.07
C PHE A 153 6.30 17.45 -12.46
N GLY A 154 7.61 17.22 -12.57
CA GLY A 154 8.25 16.84 -13.82
C GLY A 154 7.74 15.50 -14.36
N ILE A 155 7.47 14.52 -13.48
CA ILE A 155 6.79 13.26 -13.83
C ILE A 155 5.37 13.53 -14.31
N MET A 156 4.60 14.37 -13.62
CA MET A 156 3.21 14.73 -13.99
C MET A 156 3.12 15.39 -15.37
N LEU A 157 4.02 16.33 -15.66
CA LEU A 157 4.07 17.06 -16.92
C LEU A 157 4.80 16.28 -18.03
N GLY A 158 5.58 15.25 -17.67
CA GLY A 158 6.46 14.54 -18.59
C GLY A 158 7.50 15.48 -19.21
N PHE A 159 8.10 16.34 -18.39
CA PHE A 159 9.15 17.28 -18.76
C PHE A 159 10.50 16.75 -18.28
N PHE A 160 11.48 16.63 -19.19
CA PHE A 160 12.73 15.93 -18.95
C PHE A 160 12.52 14.62 -18.20
N PHE A 161 11.59 13.79 -18.71
CA PHE A 161 10.94 12.74 -17.93
C PHE A 161 11.91 11.81 -17.17
N LYS A 162 13.01 11.41 -17.81
CA LYS A 162 14.02 10.54 -17.18
C LYS A 162 14.76 11.23 -16.03
N LEU A 163 15.05 12.52 -16.16
CA LEU A 163 15.66 13.33 -15.09
C LEU A 163 14.65 13.56 -13.96
N SER A 164 13.40 13.89 -14.30
CA SER A 164 12.32 14.07 -13.32
C SER A 164 12.05 12.81 -12.51
N CYS A 165 12.09 11.63 -13.13
CA CYS A 165 12.09 10.35 -12.42
C CYS A 165 13.26 10.23 -11.44
N ALA A 166 14.48 10.59 -11.84
CA ALA A 166 15.65 10.52 -10.95
C ALA A 166 15.54 11.50 -9.77
N LEU A 167 15.11 12.74 -10.02
CA LEU A 167 14.90 13.78 -9.00
C LEU A 167 13.83 13.39 -7.98
N PHE A 168 12.81 12.61 -8.39
CA PHE A 168 11.87 12.02 -7.44
C PHE A 168 12.48 10.80 -6.73
N LEU A 169 12.96 9.82 -7.48
CA LEU A 169 13.26 8.48 -7.01
C LEU A 169 14.45 8.42 -6.04
N ILE A 170 15.51 9.19 -6.29
CA ILE A 170 16.72 9.16 -5.45
C ILE A 170 16.42 9.71 -4.04
N PRO A 171 15.88 10.94 -3.89
CA PRO A 171 15.39 11.43 -2.60
C PRO A 171 14.35 10.51 -1.96
N TYR A 172 13.43 9.95 -2.75
CA TYR A 172 12.37 9.08 -2.24
C TYR A 172 12.94 7.86 -1.52
N TRP A 173 13.84 7.12 -2.16
CA TRP A 173 14.49 5.96 -1.54
C TRP A 173 15.42 6.34 -0.40
N TYR A 174 16.09 7.50 -0.49
CA TYR A 174 16.88 8.02 0.63
C TYR A 174 16.02 8.23 1.88
N ILE A 175 14.89 8.95 1.76
CA ILE A 175 13.95 9.19 2.88
C ILE A 175 13.33 7.87 3.37
N PHE A 176 12.98 6.98 2.44
CA PHE A 176 12.42 5.66 2.75
C PHE A 176 13.36 4.81 3.62
N LEU A 177 14.67 4.83 3.31
CA LEU A 177 15.69 4.12 4.09
C LEU A 177 16.04 4.83 5.40
N LEU A 178 15.88 6.16 5.46
CA LEU A 178 16.21 6.98 6.61
C LEU A 178 15.18 6.86 7.74
N GLU A 179 13.91 6.62 7.42
CA GLU A 179 12.84 6.55 8.43
C GLU A 179 11.82 5.43 8.14
N LYS A 180 12.09 4.26 8.69
CA LYS A 180 11.26 3.07 8.53
C LYS A 180 10.03 3.09 9.47
N SER A 181 9.95 4.01 10.44
CA SER A 181 8.75 4.10 11.29
C SER A 181 7.51 4.57 10.54
N TYR A 182 7.67 5.21 9.37
CA TYR A 182 6.58 5.82 8.59
C TYR A 182 6.22 5.09 7.29
N TRP A 183 7.03 4.13 6.84
CA TRP A 183 6.74 3.44 5.58
C TRP A 183 5.54 2.49 5.68
N ASN A 184 4.98 2.09 4.56
CA ASN A 184 3.95 1.04 4.48
C ASN A 184 4.03 0.38 3.09
N ASN A 185 3.21 -0.64 2.83
CA ASN A 185 3.21 -1.33 1.53
C ASN A 185 2.99 -0.37 0.35
N HIS A 186 2.23 0.71 0.55
CA HIS A 186 1.94 1.69 -0.50
C HIS A 186 3.11 2.62 -0.77
N THR A 187 3.84 2.99 0.28
CA THR A 187 5.09 3.75 0.17
C THR A 187 6.10 2.95 -0.66
N TYR A 188 6.24 1.66 -0.38
CA TYR A 188 7.07 0.77 -1.19
C TYR A 188 6.59 0.69 -2.65
N LEU A 189 5.28 0.55 -2.87
CA LEU A 189 4.67 0.53 -4.21
C LEU A 189 5.01 1.77 -5.03
N TYR A 190 4.92 2.98 -4.47
CA TYR A 190 5.16 4.21 -5.22
C TYR A 190 6.62 4.32 -5.70
N GLY A 191 7.56 3.93 -4.83
CA GLY A 191 8.97 3.81 -5.20
C GLY A 191 9.19 2.81 -6.35
N LEU A 192 8.52 1.65 -6.30
CA LEU A 192 8.57 0.66 -7.38
C LEU A 192 7.95 1.17 -8.68
N ILE A 193 6.76 1.79 -8.64
CA ILE A 193 6.09 2.32 -9.84
C ILE A 193 6.94 3.42 -10.48
N CYS A 194 7.53 4.31 -9.69
CA CYS A 194 8.43 5.33 -10.23
C CYS A 194 9.71 4.72 -10.82
N LEU A 195 10.30 3.70 -10.18
CA LEU A 195 11.44 2.95 -10.72
C LEU A 195 11.09 2.29 -12.07
N LEU A 196 9.92 1.67 -12.18
CA LEU A 196 9.44 1.07 -13.42
C LEU A 196 9.21 2.14 -14.49
N LEU A 197 8.54 3.25 -14.15
CA LEU A 197 8.31 4.39 -15.04
C LEU A 197 9.62 4.98 -15.55
N TRP A 198 10.66 5.06 -14.72
CA TRP A 198 11.99 5.51 -15.12
C TRP A 198 12.60 4.66 -16.22
N GLY A 199 12.29 3.36 -16.27
CA GLY A 199 12.64 2.48 -17.38
C GLY A 199 11.82 2.73 -18.66
N THR A 200 10.54 3.09 -18.54
CA THR A 200 9.61 3.23 -19.67
C THR A 200 9.77 4.52 -20.49
N ASN A 201 9.13 4.57 -21.66
CA ASN A 201 9.01 5.77 -22.50
C ASN A 201 7.62 6.43 -22.35
N ALA A 202 7.15 6.61 -21.12
CA ALA A 202 5.85 7.20 -20.82
C ALA A 202 5.73 8.71 -21.16
N ASN A 203 6.81 9.32 -21.62
CA ASN A 203 6.88 10.71 -22.07
C ASN A 203 6.59 10.90 -23.56
N ARG A 204 6.18 9.86 -24.30
CA ARG A 204 5.80 9.96 -25.72
C ARG A 204 4.37 10.49 -25.96
N TYR A 205 3.56 10.63 -24.92
CA TYR A 205 2.21 11.19 -25.02
C TYR A 205 1.81 11.99 -23.77
N PHE A 206 0.93 12.98 -23.97
CA PHE A 206 0.39 13.86 -22.94
C PHE A 206 1.48 14.50 -22.06
N SER A 207 2.59 14.88 -22.69
CA SER A 207 3.80 15.35 -22.04
C SER A 207 4.37 16.58 -22.76
N ILE A 208 5.14 17.38 -22.03
CA ILE A 208 5.90 18.50 -22.60
C ILE A 208 7.00 17.97 -23.53
N ASP A 209 7.69 16.88 -23.16
CA ASP A 209 8.72 16.25 -23.99
C ASP A 209 8.18 15.85 -25.37
N ALA A 210 6.98 15.26 -25.44
CA ALA A 210 6.37 14.89 -26.72
C ALA A 210 6.02 16.13 -27.55
N LYS A 211 5.50 17.18 -26.91
CA LYS A 211 5.17 18.45 -27.60
C LYS A 211 6.41 19.13 -28.19
N LEU A 212 7.54 19.09 -27.49
CA LEU A 212 8.80 19.64 -27.96
C LEU A 212 9.42 18.81 -29.10
N ASN A 213 9.34 17.48 -29.03
CA ASN A 213 9.94 16.57 -30.00
C ASN A 213 9.07 16.30 -31.25
N ASN A 214 7.75 16.54 -31.18
CA ASN A 214 6.81 16.30 -32.29
C ASN A 214 7.02 17.19 -33.52
N LYS A 215 7.93 18.17 -33.50
CA LYS A 215 8.28 18.93 -34.69
C LYS A 215 9.00 18.11 -35.78
N ASN A 216 9.52 16.92 -35.46
CA ASN A 216 10.48 16.24 -36.33
C ASN A 216 10.16 14.80 -36.80
N ASN A 217 9.11 14.06 -36.36
CA ASN A 217 8.75 12.74 -36.92
C ASN A 217 7.44 12.13 -36.37
N ASP A 218 6.60 11.55 -37.24
CA ASP A 218 5.31 10.90 -36.92
C ASP A 218 5.43 9.51 -36.24
N ASP A 219 6.60 8.86 -36.30
CA ASP A 219 6.89 7.56 -35.66
C ASP A 219 6.98 7.62 -34.11
N ASN A 220 6.84 8.81 -33.52
CA ASN A 220 7.12 9.07 -32.10
C ASN A 220 6.03 8.64 -31.11
N ASN A 221 4.85 8.22 -31.58
CA ASN A 221 3.71 7.94 -30.70
C ASN A 221 3.58 6.49 -30.21
N SER A 222 4.51 5.60 -30.61
CA SER A 222 4.51 4.21 -30.17
C SER A 222 5.50 3.96 -29.02
N VAL A 223 5.21 2.97 -28.18
CA VAL A 223 6.08 2.43 -27.14
C VAL A 223 6.16 0.91 -27.23
N PRO A 224 7.26 0.27 -26.80
CA PRO A 224 7.31 -1.17 -26.63
C PRO A 224 6.21 -1.67 -25.69
N TYR A 225 5.58 -2.79 -26.03
CA TYR A 225 4.52 -3.41 -25.21
C TYR A 225 4.94 -3.64 -23.75
N TRP A 226 6.21 -3.97 -23.50
CA TRP A 226 6.70 -4.23 -22.15
C TRP A 226 6.49 -3.06 -21.18
N ASN A 227 6.45 -1.81 -21.67
CA ASN A 227 6.17 -0.63 -20.84
C ASN A 227 4.80 -0.74 -20.14
N TYR A 228 3.81 -1.31 -20.84
CA TYR A 228 2.48 -1.58 -20.27
C TYR A 228 2.50 -2.84 -19.41
N PHE A 229 3.10 -3.91 -19.93
CA PHE A 229 3.13 -5.21 -19.26
C PHE A 229 3.68 -5.11 -17.84
N ILE A 230 4.82 -4.42 -17.64
CA ILE A 230 5.48 -4.40 -16.33
C ILE A 230 4.69 -3.61 -15.28
N ILE A 231 4.04 -2.51 -15.68
CA ILE A 231 3.21 -1.71 -14.76
C ILE A 231 1.91 -2.45 -14.44
N LYS A 232 1.27 -3.08 -15.45
CA LYS A 232 0.11 -3.95 -15.24
C LYS A 232 0.45 -5.11 -14.31
N PHE A 233 1.61 -5.74 -14.52
CA PHE A 233 2.11 -6.81 -13.68
C PHE A 233 2.30 -6.33 -12.23
N GLN A 234 2.85 -5.12 -12.02
CA GLN A 234 3.05 -4.61 -10.66
C GLN A 234 1.74 -4.43 -9.87
N PHE A 235 0.68 -3.92 -10.51
CA PHE A 235 -0.62 -3.83 -9.86
C PHE A 235 -1.31 -5.19 -9.74
N PHE A 236 -1.16 -6.06 -10.74
CA PHE A 236 -1.66 -7.44 -10.68
C PHE A 236 -1.05 -8.19 -9.49
N ILE A 237 0.27 -8.17 -9.32
CA ILE A 237 0.96 -8.91 -8.27
C ILE A 237 0.63 -8.37 -6.89
N LEU A 238 0.42 -7.05 -6.76
CA LEU A 238 -0.04 -6.43 -5.52
C LEU A 238 -1.37 -7.04 -5.05
N TYR A 239 -2.39 -7.11 -5.90
CA TYR A 239 -3.68 -7.70 -5.51
C TYR A 239 -3.55 -9.21 -5.31
N PHE A 240 -2.88 -9.90 -6.23
CA PHE A 240 -2.77 -11.34 -6.19
C PHE A 240 -2.06 -11.85 -4.93
N ILE A 241 -0.91 -11.26 -4.55
CA ILE A 241 -0.22 -11.62 -3.32
C ILE A 241 -1.03 -11.21 -2.09
N ALA A 242 -1.67 -10.04 -2.09
CA ALA A 242 -2.54 -9.63 -0.99
C ALA A 242 -3.69 -10.63 -0.77
N GLY A 243 -4.31 -11.12 -1.85
CA GLY A 243 -5.31 -12.19 -1.82
C GLY A 243 -4.74 -13.51 -1.29
N LEU A 244 -3.55 -13.92 -1.76
CA LEU A 244 -2.89 -15.12 -1.25
C LEU A 244 -2.60 -15.03 0.25
N LYS A 245 -2.17 -13.87 0.75
CA LYS A 245 -1.92 -13.66 2.18
C LYS A 245 -3.21 -13.65 3.01
N LYS A 246 -4.32 -13.19 2.43
CA LYS A 246 -5.67 -13.29 3.01
C LYS A 246 -6.25 -14.72 3.04
N SER A 247 -5.58 -15.72 2.45
CA SER A 247 -5.96 -17.13 2.62
C SER A 247 -5.60 -17.70 4.01
N SER A 248 -4.95 -16.90 4.86
CA SER A 248 -4.61 -17.32 6.22
C SER A 248 -5.84 -17.61 7.07
N LYS A 249 -5.69 -18.54 8.02
CA LYS A 249 -6.75 -18.91 8.97
C LYS A 249 -7.29 -17.70 9.73
N GLU A 250 -6.41 -16.79 10.13
CA GLU A 250 -6.76 -15.57 10.88
C GLU A 250 -7.74 -14.68 10.11
N TRP A 251 -7.54 -14.54 8.80
CA TRP A 251 -8.40 -13.73 7.94
C TRP A 251 -9.71 -14.46 7.65
N LEU A 252 -9.65 -15.73 7.21
CA LEU A 252 -10.87 -16.48 6.81
C LEU A 252 -11.82 -16.75 7.98
N GLU A 253 -11.32 -16.81 9.21
CA GLU A 253 -12.15 -16.94 10.42
C GLU A 253 -12.69 -15.60 10.95
N GLY A 254 -12.28 -14.46 10.37
CA GLY A 254 -12.81 -13.15 10.73
C GLY A 254 -12.10 -12.42 11.87
N TYR A 255 -10.90 -12.84 12.26
CA TYR A 255 -10.17 -12.27 13.41
C TYR A 255 -9.21 -11.13 13.06
N SER A 256 -8.91 -10.93 11.76
CA SER A 256 -7.96 -9.91 11.32
C SER A 256 -8.49 -8.48 11.49
N MET A 257 -9.77 -8.25 11.20
CA MET A 257 -10.43 -6.92 11.27
C MET A 257 -11.86 -7.05 11.79
N THR A 258 -12.02 -7.06 13.10
CA THR A 258 -13.33 -7.15 13.76
C THR A 258 -13.99 -5.79 13.91
N ASN A 259 -15.32 -5.73 13.90
CA ASN A 259 -16.15 -4.54 14.12
C ASN A 259 -16.05 -3.47 13.03
N LEU A 260 -15.41 -3.77 11.90
CA LEU A 260 -15.28 -2.80 10.80
C LEU A 260 -16.64 -2.48 10.16
N SER A 261 -17.54 -3.48 10.14
CA SER A 261 -18.90 -3.33 9.64
C SER A 261 -19.68 -2.26 10.40
N GLN A 262 -19.32 -1.89 11.63
CA GLN A 262 -20.04 -0.85 12.38
C GLN A 262 -20.01 0.50 11.67
N HIS A 263 -19.00 0.74 10.81
CA HIS A 263 -18.91 1.96 10.01
C HIS A 263 -20.06 2.09 9.00
N TRP A 264 -20.50 3.33 8.72
CA TRP A 264 -21.67 3.62 7.88
C TRP A 264 -21.54 3.15 6.43
N VAL A 265 -20.31 3.01 5.94
CA VAL A 265 -20.00 2.52 4.58
C VAL A 265 -20.61 1.13 4.32
N PHE A 266 -20.85 0.35 5.38
CA PHE A 266 -21.45 -0.96 5.30
C PHE A 266 -22.96 -0.98 5.52
N ASP A 267 -23.60 0.16 5.82
CA ASP A 267 -25.05 0.26 6.07
C ASP A 267 -25.92 -0.35 4.95
N PRO A 268 -25.57 -0.24 3.64
CA PRO A 268 -26.32 -0.92 2.60
C PRO A 268 -26.39 -2.44 2.76
N PHE A 269 -25.33 -3.07 3.30
CA PHE A 269 -25.30 -4.51 3.57
C PHE A 269 -26.08 -4.89 4.84
N LYS A 270 -26.17 -3.97 5.81
CA LYS A 270 -26.87 -4.17 7.08
C LYS A 270 -28.39 -4.25 6.95
N LEU A 271 -28.94 -3.87 5.80
CA LEU A 271 -30.36 -4.09 5.48
C LEU A 271 -30.72 -5.59 5.48
N PHE A 272 -29.75 -6.46 5.23
CA PHE A 272 -29.97 -7.91 5.10
C PHE A 272 -29.01 -8.77 5.95
N LEU A 273 -27.92 -8.21 6.46
CA LEU A 273 -26.90 -8.92 7.24
C LEU A 273 -26.70 -8.27 8.61
N THR A 274 -26.42 -9.06 9.65
CA THR A 274 -25.97 -8.53 10.94
C THR A 274 -24.55 -7.95 10.82
N ASN A 275 -24.09 -7.21 11.84
CA ASN A 275 -22.71 -6.70 11.88
C ASN A 275 -21.69 -7.86 11.79
N GLU A 276 -21.85 -8.90 12.61
CA GLU A 276 -20.97 -10.08 12.61
C GLU A 276 -20.96 -10.79 11.24
N GLN A 277 -22.13 -10.92 10.59
CA GLN A 277 -22.23 -11.51 9.25
C GLN A 277 -21.60 -10.63 8.17
N THR A 278 -21.75 -9.31 8.28
CA THR A 278 -21.17 -8.35 7.33
C THR A 278 -19.65 -8.37 7.41
N ASP A 279 -19.09 -8.35 8.63
CA ASP A 279 -17.65 -8.53 8.84
C ASP A 279 -17.17 -9.86 8.23
N TYR A 280 -17.87 -10.96 8.49
CA TYR A 280 -17.44 -12.26 7.99
C TYR A 280 -17.54 -12.38 6.45
N PHE A 281 -18.71 -12.10 5.86
CA PHE A 281 -18.94 -12.33 4.43
C PHE A 281 -18.38 -11.22 3.54
N ILE A 282 -18.55 -9.95 3.91
CA ILE A 282 -18.18 -8.81 3.06
C ILE A 282 -16.73 -8.40 3.31
N VAL A 283 -16.34 -8.20 4.57
CA VAL A 283 -14.96 -7.73 4.86
C VAL A 283 -13.97 -8.86 4.60
N HIS A 284 -14.19 -10.05 5.16
CA HIS A 284 -13.20 -11.12 5.08
C HIS A 284 -13.33 -11.97 3.80
N TRP A 285 -14.47 -12.62 3.55
CA TRP A 285 -14.60 -13.54 2.41
C TRP A 285 -14.61 -12.84 1.06
N PHE A 286 -15.44 -11.81 0.88
CA PHE A 286 -15.43 -11.03 -0.36
C PHE A 286 -14.08 -10.31 -0.54
N GLY A 287 -13.52 -9.68 0.50
CA GLY A 287 -12.19 -9.08 0.43
C GLY A 287 -11.08 -10.05 -0.02
N PHE A 288 -11.09 -11.27 0.50
CA PHE A 288 -10.17 -12.34 0.09
C PHE A 288 -10.34 -12.74 -1.39
N ILE A 289 -11.56 -13.10 -1.79
CA ILE A 289 -11.86 -13.55 -3.16
C ILE A 289 -11.58 -12.42 -4.15
N PHE A 290 -11.97 -11.20 -3.80
CA PHE A 290 -11.79 -10.02 -4.62
C PHE A 290 -10.32 -9.75 -4.91
N ASP A 291 -9.48 -9.61 -3.87
CA ASP A 291 -8.03 -9.37 -4.06
C ASP A 291 -7.37 -10.50 -4.87
N LEU A 292 -7.76 -11.76 -4.62
CA LEU A 292 -7.18 -12.91 -5.32
C LEU A 292 -7.54 -12.94 -6.82
N THR A 293 -8.70 -12.40 -7.21
CA THR A 293 -9.27 -12.59 -8.56
C THR A 293 -9.38 -11.33 -9.40
N VAL A 294 -9.44 -10.14 -8.81
CA VAL A 294 -9.70 -8.86 -9.51
C VAL A 294 -8.67 -8.60 -10.62
N GLY A 295 -7.40 -8.91 -10.35
CA GLY A 295 -6.32 -8.76 -11.34
C GLY A 295 -6.59 -9.58 -12.62
N PHE A 296 -7.09 -10.81 -12.48
CA PHE A 296 -7.46 -11.64 -13.62
C PHE A 296 -8.67 -11.08 -14.36
N TRP A 297 -9.70 -10.64 -13.64
CA TRP A 297 -10.91 -10.09 -14.25
C TRP A 297 -10.65 -8.78 -15.01
N MET A 298 -9.68 -7.97 -14.58
CA MET A 298 -9.27 -6.76 -15.30
C MET A 298 -8.51 -7.05 -16.61
N LEU A 299 -7.85 -8.20 -16.72
CA LEU A 299 -7.11 -8.57 -17.93
C LEU A 299 -8.05 -9.00 -19.07
N PHE A 300 -9.16 -9.68 -18.79
CA PHE A 300 -10.09 -10.15 -19.82
C PHE A 300 -11.11 -9.08 -20.25
N ASP A 301 -11.28 -8.88 -21.56
CA ASP A 301 -12.13 -7.83 -22.13
C ASP A 301 -13.58 -7.88 -21.63
N LYS A 302 -14.16 -9.07 -21.50
CA LYS A 302 -15.58 -9.25 -21.11
C LYS A 302 -15.85 -8.92 -19.64
N THR A 303 -14.89 -9.18 -18.76
CA THR A 303 -15.03 -8.98 -17.30
C THR A 303 -14.43 -7.66 -16.84
N ARG A 304 -13.69 -6.96 -17.70
CA ARG A 304 -12.96 -5.73 -17.35
C ARG A 304 -13.85 -4.63 -16.81
N ALA A 305 -14.95 -4.29 -17.49
CA ALA A 305 -15.81 -3.18 -17.08
C ALA A 305 -16.48 -3.43 -15.71
N PRO A 306 -17.10 -4.61 -15.45
CA PRO A 306 -17.56 -4.96 -14.11
C PRO A 306 -16.44 -4.94 -13.06
N ALA A 307 -15.27 -5.51 -13.37
CA ALA A 307 -14.12 -5.54 -12.44
C ALA A 307 -13.64 -4.13 -12.10
N MET A 308 -13.61 -3.22 -13.06
CA MET A 308 -13.26 -1.82 -12.83
C MET A 308 -14.28 -1.12 -11.94
N PHE A 309 -15.58 -1.37 -12.11
CA PHE A 309 -16.59 -0.81 -11.21
C PHE A 309 -16.40 -1.28 -9.76
N PHE A 310 -16.27 -2.59 -9.53
CA PHE A 310 -16.07 -3.14 -8.19
C PHE A 310 -14.73 -2.72 -7.58
N CYS A 311 -13.66 -2.65 -8.37
CA CYS A 311 -12.36 -2.16 -7.91
C CYS A 311 -12.41 -0.69 -7.52
N ALA A 312 -13.10 0.15 -8.30
CA ALA A 312 -13.28 1.54 -7.94
C ALA A 312 -14.09 1.68 -6.64
N ALA A 313 -15.21 0.96 -6.52
CA ALA A 313 -16.03 0.94 -5.30
C ALA A 313 -15.21 0.49 -4.07
N PHE A 314 -14.44 -0.60 -4.20
CA PHE A 314 -13.57 -1.09 -3.14
C PHE A 314 -12.55 -0.04 -2.68
N HIS A 315 -11.90 0.67 -3.61
CA HIS A 315 -10.96 1.74 -3.26
C HIS A 315 -11.63 2.96 -2.64
N PHE A 316 -12.81 3.35 -3.13
CA PHE A 316 -13.58 4.42 -2.49
C PHE A 316 -14.07 4.05 -1.08
N MET A 317 -14.43 2.79 -0.84
CA MET A 317 -14.75 2.31 0.50
C MET A 317 -13.51 2.39 1.40
N ASN A 318 -12.37 1.89 0.94
CA ASN A 318 -11.11 1.92 1.69
C ASN A 318 -10.63 3.35 2.00
N SER A 319 -10.83 4.31 1.09
CA SER A 319 -10.47 5.72 1.35
C SER A 319 -11.35 6.39 2.42
N ARG A 320 -12.51 5.80 2.74
CA ARG A 320 -13.38 6.25 3.83
C ARG A 320 -13.17 5.48 5.12
N LEU A 321 -12.82 4.20 5.04
CA LEU A 321 -12.61 3.34 6.20
C LEU A 321 -11.26 3.57 6.86
N PHE A 322 -10.24 3.89 6.06
CA PHE A 322 -8.86 3.88 6.52
C PHE A 322 -8.11 5.12 6.06
N SER A 323 -7.24 5.63 6.95
CA SER A 323 -6.29 6.69 6.63
C SER A 323 -5.02 6.13 5.98
N ILE A 324 -5.15 5.54 4.79
CA ILE A 324 -4.04 4.91 4.02
C ILE A 324 -3.44 5.85 2.95
N GLY A 325 -3.68 7.15 3.09
CA GLY A 325 -3.14 8.19 2.23
C GLY A 325 -3.57 8.04 0.76
N MET A 326 -2.63 8.29 -0.16
CA MET A 326 -2.93 8.38 -1.61
C MET A 326 -3.21 7.03 -2.30
N PHE A 327 -3.18 5.91 -1.58
CA PHE A 327 -3.19 4.57 -2.20
C PHE A 327 -4.44 4.27 -3.02
N PRO A 328 -5.66 4.49 -2.51
CA PRO A 328 -6.88 4.27 -3.29
C PRO A 328 -6.87 5.09 -4.59
N TYR A 329 -6.39 6.33 -4.53
CA TYR A 329 -6.34 7.24 -5.68
C TYR A 329 -5.28 6.83 -6.70
N VAL A 330 -4.12 6.31 -6.26
CA VAL A 330 -3.09 5.76 -7.16
C VAL A 330 -3.61 4.50 -7.88
N CYS A 331 -4.34 3.64 -7.17
CA CYS A 331 -5.01 2.49 -7.79
C CYS A 331 -6.03 2.96 -8.84
N LEU A 332 -6.91 3.91 -8.51
CA LEU A 332 -7.87 4.50 -9.44
C LEU A 332 -7.19 5.15 -10.66
N ALA A 333 -6.09 5.89 -10.45
CA ALA A 333 -5.33 6.55 -11.51
C ALA A 333 -4.66 5.57 -12.50
N THR A 334 -4.35 4.35 -12.05
CA THR A 334 -3.66 3.33 -12.84
C THR A 334 -4.59 2.28 -13.43
N MET A 335 -5.83 2.16 -12.93
CA MET A 335 -6.86 1.28 -13.49
C MET A 335 -7.10 1.45 -15.00
N PRO A 336 -7.12 2.67 -15.58
CA PRO A 336 -7.30 2.84 -17.03
C PRO A 336 -6.21 2.18 -17.88
N LEU A 337 -5.04 1.83 -17.33
CA LEU A 337 -4.02 1.08 -18.07
C LEU A 337 -4.54 -0.27 -18.56
N PHE A 338 -5.48 -0.88 -17.84
CA PHE A 338 -6.05 -2.17 -18.20
C PHE A 338 -7.01 -2.09 -19.39
N CYS A 339 -7.49 -0.89 -19.75
CA CYS A 339 -8.30 -0.65 -20.93
C CYS A 339 -7.49 -0.73 -22.25
N ASN A 340 -8.20 -0.62 -23.37
CA ASN A 340 -7.60 -0.50 -24.69
C ASN A 340 -6.69 0.72 -24.77
N VAL A 341 -5.44 0.56 -25.24
CA VAL A 341 -4.38 1.58 -25.16
C VAL A 341 -4.73 2.93 -25.82
N GLU A 342 -5.66 2.92 -26.78
CA GLU A 342 -6.12 4.09 -27.54
C GLU A 342 -7.29 4.84 -26.88
N TRP A 343 -7.77 4.40 -25.71
CA TRP A 343 -8.95 5.01 -25.07
C TRP A 343 -8.84 6.53 -24.90
N PRO A 344 -7.67 7.14 -24.58
CA PRO A 344 -7.61 8.60 -24.42
C PRO A 344 -7.84 9.34 -25.74
N ARG A 345 -7.37 8.76 -26.85
CA ARG A 345 -7.57 9.33 -28.18
C ARG A 345 -9.04 9.27 -28.57
N LYS A 346 -9.71 8.15 -28.29
CA LYS A 346 -11.15 7.98 -28.55
C LYS A 346 -11.99 8.99 -27.76
N ILE A 347 -11.65 9.22 -26.48
CA ILE A 347 -12.32 10.24 -25.66
C ILE A 347 -12.05 11.65 -26.20
N HIS A 348 -10.82 11.96 -26.58
CA HIS A 348 -10.49 13.27 -27.15
C HIS A 348 -11.31 13.58 -28.41
N LEU A 349 -11.45 12.59 -29.31
CA LEU A 349 -12.29 12.72 -30.49
C LEU A 349 -13.76 12.93 -30.15
N TYR A 350 -14.29 12.11 -29.24
CA TYR A 350 -15.68 12.24 -28.78
C TYR A 350 -15.98 13.62 -28.17
N ILE A 351 -15.06 14.15 -27.34
CA ILE A 351 -15.19 15.50 -26.77
C ILE A 351 -15.12 16.57 -27.85
N LYS A 352 -14.20 16.43 -28.81
CA LYS A 352 -14.08 17.36 -29.94
C LYS A 352 -15.38 17.39 -30.74
N ASP A 353 -15.95 16.22 -31.04
CA ASP A 353 -17.23 16.09 -31.76
C ASP A 353 -18.38 16.79 -31.02
N ILE A 354 -18.49 16.60 -29.69
CA ILE A 354 -19.50 17.30 -28.85
C ILE A 354 -19.31 18.82 -28.89
N LEU A 355 -18.07 19.30 -28.75
CA LEU A 355 -17.78 20.74 -28.75
C LEU A 355 -18.04 21.37 -30.12
N THR A 356 -17.71 20.69 -31.23
CA THR A 356 -18.07 21.16 -32.58
C THR A 356 -19.57 21.10 -32.85
N PHE A 357 -20.28 20.12 -32.29
CA PHE A 357 -21.74 20.01 -32.45
C PHE A 357 -22.50 21.14 -31.74
N ASN A 358 -21.99 21.62 -30.60
CA ASN A 358 -22.56 22.79 -29.91
C ASN A 358 -22.26 24.11 -30.63
N ASN A 359 -21.13 24.25 -31.31
CA ASN A 359 -20.81 25.44 -32.11
C ASN A 359 -21.62 25.53 -33.41
N ASN A 360 -21.99 24.39 -34.02
CA ASN A 360 -22.80 24.36 -35.24
C ASN A 360 -24.32 24.45 -34.99
N LYS A 361 -24.77 24.63 -33.74
CA LYS A 361 -26.18 24.91 -33.42
C LYS A 361 -26.59 26.38 -33.61
N SER A 362 -25.65 27.26 -34.01
CA SER A 362 -25.90 28.69 -34.27
C SER A 362 -26.06 29.05 -35.76
N THR A 363 -25.90 28.11 -36.69
CA THR A 363 -26.03 28.40 -38.13
C THR A 363 -26.61 27.19 -38.86
N ASN A 364 -27.93 27.04 -38.76
CA ASN A 364 -28.73 26.34 -39.76
C ASN A 364 -30.07 27.09 -39.85
N ILE A 365 -30.05 28.23 -40.54
CA ILE A 365 -31.26 28.81 -41.13
C ILE A 365 -31.43 28.05 -42.45
N CYS A 366 -32.37 27.10 -42.47
CA CYS A 366 -32.87 26.57 -43.73
C CYS A 366 -33.83 27.63 -44.28
N GLU A 367 -33.40 28.35 -45.31
CA GLU A 367 -34.31 29.14 -46.14
C GLU A 367 -35.28 28.19 -46.84
N ASN A 368 -36.57 28.40 -46.58
CA ASN A 368 -37.65 27.84 -47.36
C ASN A 368 -37.83 28.73 -48.59
N GLU A 369 -37.65 28.20 -49.79
CA GLU A 369 -38.32 28.76 -50.97
C GLU A 369 -39.16 27.70 -51.66
N LYS A 370 -40.43 28.08 -51.81
CA LYS A 370 -41.52 27.34 -52.45
C LYS A 370 -41.38 27.42 -53.96
N GLU A 371 -41.82 26.37 -54.64
CA GLU A 371 -42.03 26.29 -56.08
C GLU A 371 -42.87 27.46 -56.63
N ILE A 372 -42.39 28.10 -57.70
CA ILE A 372 -43.24 28.61 -58.79
C ILE A 372 -42.52 28.31 -60.12
N ASN A 373 -43.26 27.66 -61.02
CA ASN A 373 -42.82 27.27 -62.37
C ASN A 373 -42.86 28.44 -63.37
N ALA A 374 -41.92 28.37 -64.33
CA ALA A 374 -41.95 28.81 -65.73
C ALA A 374 -42.40 30.25 -66.08
N ASP A 375 -41.46 31.06 -66.57
CA ASP A 375 -41.39 31.36 -68.01
C ASP A 375 -40.13 32.13 -68.45
N THR A 376 -39.80 31.87 -69.71
CA THR A 376 -38.75 32.33 -70.64
C THR A 376 -38.18 33.77 -70.56
N LEU A 377 -36.84 33.81 -70.64
CA LEU A 377 -35.98 34.50 -71.64
C LEU A 377 -35.94 36.05 -71.78
N SER A 378 -34.69 36.54 -71.91
CA SER A 378 -34.22 37.86 -72.40
C SER A 378 -34.14 38.94 -71.31
N SER A 379 -33.06 39.70 -71.10
CA SER A 379 -32.08 40.26 -72.04
C SER A 379 -30.83 40.73 -71.29
N ARG A 380 -29.72 40.87 -72.02
CA ARG A 380 -28.50 41.66 -71.69
C ARG A 380 -28.85 43.05 -71.12
N THR A 381 -28.02 43.75 -70.33
CA THR A 381 -26.70 44.34 -70.69
C THR A 381 -26.21 45.21 -69.52
N THR A 382 -24.88 45.21 -69.26
CA THR A 382 -23.96 46.27 -68.73
C THR A 382 -24.30 47.23 -67.57
N THR A 383 -23.21 47.83 -67.05
CA THR A 383 -23.06 49.18 -66.42
C THR A 383 -22.91 49.10 -64.88
N ILE A 384 -21.72 49.27 -64.28
CA ILE A 384 -20.89 50.49 -64.07
C ILE A 384 -21.37 51.38 -62.91
N LEU A 385 -20.41 51.65 -62.00
CA LEU A 385 -20.16 52.82 -61.13
C LEU A 385 -21.07 53.28 -59.97
N SER A 386 -20.32 53.85 -58.99
CA SER A 386 -20.59 55.00 -58.09
C SER A 386 -21.29 54.68 -56.75
N SER A 387 -20.62 54.77 -55.58
CA SER A 387 -20.05 55.91 -54.79
C SER A 387 -20.99 56.18 -53.59
N THR A 388 -20.59 56.43 -52.33
CA THR A 388 -19.60 57.39 -51.79
C THR A 388 -19.38 57.18 -50.26
N SER A 389 -18.15 57.50 -49.78
CA SER A 389 -17.71 58.08 -48.47
C SER A 389 -18.15 57.47 -47.11
N SER A 390 -17.38 57.38 -46.02
CA SER A 390 -16.07 57.89 -45.51
C SER A 390 -15.78 57.09 -44.21
N SER A 391 -14.57 56.76 -43.74
CA SER A 391 -13.52 57.65 -43.17
C SER A 391 -12.39 56.78 -42.55
N SER A 392 -11.13 57.25 -42.67
CA SER A 392 -9.93 57.10 -41.79
C SER A 392 -9.59 55.73 -41.13
N SER A 393 -8.34 55.24 -41.04
CA SER A 393 -7.00 55.83 -41.27
C SER A 393 -5.90 54.77 -41.11
N SER A 394 -4.74 55.05 -41.74
CA SER A 394 -3.34 54.69 -41.42
C SER A 394 -2.90 53.19 -41.50
N SER A 395 -2.20 52.73 -42.56
CA SER A 395 -0.77 52.92 -42.96
C SER A 395 0.16 51.94 -42.19
N THR A 396 1.08 51.13 -42.76
CA THR A 396 2.04 51.21 -43.89
C THR A 396 2.54 49.76 -44.17
N SER A 397 2.35 49.13 -45.34
CA SER A 397 3.18 49.11 -46.58
C SER A 397 4.61 48.53 -46.48
N SER A 398 4.85 47.48 -47.30
CA SER A 398 6.00 47.22 -48.20
C SER A 398 6.73 45.88 -47.94
N VAL A 399 7.15 45.02 -48.90
CA VAL A 399 7.03 44.89 -50.38
C VAL A 399 7.98 43.73 -50.84
N TYR A 400 7.73 43.15 -52.05
CA TYR A 400 8.56 42.20 -52.87
C TYR A 400 8.71 40.74 -52.38
N ASP A 401 8.82 39.69 -53.20
CA ASP A 401 8.89 39.55 -54.66
C ASP A 401 8.53 38.11 -55.09
N GLU A 402 8.32 37.97 -56.39
CA GLU A 402 7.91 36.78 -57.12
C GLU A 402 9.09 35.85 -57.54
N ASN A 403 8.77 34.57 -57.76
CA ASN A 403 9.37 33.61 -58.72
C ASN A 403 10.40 32.52 -58.34
N LEU A 404 10.08 31.34 -58.88
CA LEU A 404 10.88 30.17 -59.32
C LEU A 404 11.45 29.19 -58.29
N TYR A 405 10.97 27.93 -58.29
CA TYR A 405 11.54 26.82 -59.08
C TYR A 405 10.66 25.56 -59.03
N GLN A 406 10.67 24.82 -60.15
CA GLN A 406 9.87 23.64 -60.49
C GLN A 406 10.26 22.38 -59.71
N GLU A 407 9.29 21.49 -59.46
CA GLU A 407 9.56 20.05 -59.30
C GLU A 407 8.52 19.14 -60.01
N LYS A 408 9.05 18.03 -60.52
CA LYS A 408 8.51 17.12 -61.55
C LYS A 408 7.39 16.19 -61.05
N LYS A 409 6.44 15.86 -61.95
CA LYS A 409 5.51 14.71 -61.85
C LYS A 409 6.19 13.39 -62.30
N PRO A 410 5.71 12.23 -61.82
CA PRO A 410 4.97 11.27 -62.70
C PRO A 410 3.69 10.74 -62.03
N SER A 411 2.51 10.82 -62.64
CA SER A 411 1.87 9.85 -63.56
C SER A 411 1.52 8.48 -62.96
N ASP A 412 0.27 8.29 -62.50
CA ASP A 412 -0.65 7.32 -63.10
C ASP A 412 -2.11 7.56 -62.64
N GLY A 413 -2.92 8.10 -63.56
CA GLY A 413 -4.32 8.50 -63.33
C GLY A 413 -5.28 7.68 -64.18
N ARG A 414 -5.25 6.34 -64.08
CA ARG A 414 -6.15 5.45 -64.84
C ARG A 414 -6.96 4.45 -64.00
N MET A 415 -6.87 4.52 -62.68
CA MET A 415 -7.66 3.66 -61.78
C MET A 415 -8.88 4.37 -61.19
N TYR A 416 -8.90 5.71 -61.19
CA TYR A 416 -9.95 6.51 -60.56
C TYR A 416 -11.24 6.59 -61.40
N ASP A 417 -11.13 6.55 -62.73
CA ASP A 417 -12.30 6.68 -63.64
C ASP A 417 -13.12 5.39 -63.77
N LYS A 418 -12.57 4.23 -63.38
CA LYS A 418 -13.30 2.96 -63.40
C LYS A 418 -14.23 2.79 -62.20
N ILE A 419 -13.86 3.34 -61.05
CA ILE A 419 -14.62 3.21 -59.79
C ILE A 419 -15.85 4.14 -59.78
N GLN A 420 -15.77 5.29 -60.46
CA GLN A 420 -16.90 6.23 -60.58
C GLN A 420 -18.05 5.71 -61.47
N LYS A 421 -17.77 4.77 -62.39
CA LYS A 421 -18.79 4.21 -63.29
C LYS A 421 -19.58 3.05 -62.67
N GLU A 422 -19.02 2.37 -61.66
CA GLU A 422 -19.71 1.27 -60.95
C GLU A 422 -20.58 1.76 -59.77
N LEU A 423 -20.41 3.01 -59.33
CA LEU A 423 -21.17 3.58 -58.20
C LEU A 423 -22.47 4.32 -58.60
N LYS A 424 -22.81 4.41 -59.90
CA LYS A 424 -24.05 5.06 -60.38
C LYS A 424 -25.22 4.11 -60.63
N THR A 425 -25.07 2.81 -60.41
CA THR A 425 -26.16 1.83 -60.55
C THR A 425 -26.30 0.98 -59.30
N LYS A 426 -26.82 1.61 -58.24
CA LYS A 426 -27.62 0.99 -57.16
C LYS A 426 -27.92 2.05 -56.11
N ASN A 427 -28.96 2.82 -56.36
CA ASN A 427 -29.63 3.62 -55.35
C ASN A 427 -31.04 3.04 -55.24
N ASP A 428 -31.32 2.33 -54.15
CA ASP A 428 -32.68 2.06 -53.71
C ASP A 428 -32.72 2.06 -52.17
N ASN A 429 -33.50 3.01 -51.68
CA ASN A 429 -34.23 3.07 -50.42
C ASN A 429 -33.45 3.21 -49.10
N ASN A 430 -33.64 4.41 -48.52
CA ASN A 430 -33.81 4.74 -47.11
C ASN A 430 -32.79 4.14 -46.14
N ASN A 431 -31.76 4.93 -45.81
CA ASN A 431 -31.37 5.19 -44.43
C ASN A 431 -30.38 6.36 -44.37
N CYS A 432 -30.57 7.26 -43.40
CA CYS A 432 -29.64 8.33 -43.08
C CYS A 432 -28.22 7.77 -42.91
N LEU A 433 -27.32 8.08 -43.85
CA LEU A 433 -25.91 7.78 -43.75
C LEU A 433 -25.30 8.63 -42.63
N LYS A 434 -24.85 7.98 -41.55
CA LYS A 434 -23.88 8.58 -40.62
C LYS A 434 -22.66 9.03 -41.43
N PRO A 435 -22.08 10.21 -41.15
CA PRO A 435 -20.89 10.67 -41.86
C PRO A 435 -19.74 9.68 -41.64
N ILE A 436 -19.25 9.11 -42.74
CA ILE A 436 -18.03 8.30 -42.75
C ILE A 436 -16.87 9.26 -42.50
N ILE A 437 -16.32 9.25 -41.28
CA ILE A 437 -15.12 10.01 -40.92
C ILE A 437 -13.93 9.39 -41.69
N PRO A 438 -13.27 10.11 -42.63
CA PRO A 438 -12.27 9.53 -43.55
C PRO A 438 -10.91 9.17 -42.92
N TRP A 439 -10.76 9.25 -41.60
CA TRP A 439 -9.45 9.14 -40.91
C TRP A 439 -9.43 8.06 -39.79
N LEU A 440 -10.32 7.07 -39.79
CA LEU A 440 -10.03 5.84 -39.03
C LEU A 440 -9.10 4.96 -39.87
N PRO A 441 -7.79 4.82 -39.56
CA PRO A 441 -7.05 3.70 -40.10
C PRO A 441 -7.78 2.44 -39.63
N ARG A 442 -8.27 1.66 -40.60
CA ARG A 442 -8.65 0.27 -40.37
C ARG A 442 -7.49 -0.38 -39.60
N PRO A 443 -7.72 -1.29 -38.63
CA PRO A 443 -6.64 -2.08 -38.08
C PRO A 443 -6.10 -2.96 -39.21
N GLU A 444 -5.15 -2.44 -39.99
CA GLU A 444 -4.31 -3.24 -40.84
C GLU A 444 -3.64 -4.23 -39.91
N GLY A 445 -3.94 -5.51 -40.11
CA GLY A 445 -3.27 -6.58 -39.42
C GLY A 445 -1.77 -6.34 -39.56
N TYR A 446 -1.12 -6.02 -38.45
CA TYR A 446 0.32 -5.83 -38.40
C TYR A 446 0.97 -7.12 -38.88
N THR A 447 1.39 -7.15 -40.14
CA THR A 447 2.24 -8.20 -40.68
C THR A 447 3.57 -8.05 -39.97
N MET A 448 3.83 -8.93 -39.00
CA MET A 448 5.15 -8.98 -38.37
C MET A 448 6.18 -9.10 -39.49
N LYS A 449 7.06 -8.09 -39.63
CA LYS A 449 8.28 -8.24 -40.43
C LYS A 449 8.96 -9.53 -39.98
N LYS A 450 9.16 -10.43 -40.94
CA LYS A 450 9.72 -11.77 -40.77
C LYS A 450 11.07 -11.70 -40.05
N ASN A 451 11.17 -12.37 -38.90
CA ASN A 451 12.38 -12.89 -38.25
C ASN A 451 13.64 -11.99 -38.17
N ASP A 452 13.54 -10.81 -37.53
CA ASP A 452 14.75 -10.17 -37.00
C ASP A 452 15.10 -10.77 -35.63
N LYS A 453 16.33 -11.30 -35.51
CA LYS A 453 16.88 -11.72 -34.21
C LYS A 453 16.92 -10.51 -33.28
N PRO A 454 16.37 -10.60 -32.05
CA PRO A 454 16.36 -9.45 -31.15
C PRO A 454 17.78 -9.07 -30.74
N THR A 455 18.04 -7.76 -30.68
CA THR A 455 19.34 -7.24 -30.28
C THR A 455 19.68 -7.61 -28.83
N PHE A 456 20.97 -7.66 -28.49
CA PHE A 456 21.43 -7.93 -27.12
C PHE A 456 20.78 -6.99 -26.10
N LYS A 457 20.64 -5.70 -26.43
CA LYS A 457 19.97 -4.72 -25.56
C LYS A 457 18.51 -5.11 -25.27
N LYS A 458 17.74 -5.54 -26.28
CA LYS A 458 16.35 -5.98 -26.10
C LYS A 458 16.28 -7.24 -25.23
N LYS A 459 17.17 -8.21 -25.46
CA LYS A 459 17.29 -9.42 -24.65
C LYS A 459 17.59 -9.10 -23.20
N PHE A 460 18.57 -8.23 -22.96
CA PHE A 460 18.98 -7.80 -21.61
C PHE A 460 17.83 -7.15 -20.83
N VAL A 461 17.08 -6.22 -21.46
CA VAL A 461 15.91 -5.60 -20.82
C VAL A 461 14.88 -6.66 -20.42
N VAL A 462 14.58 -7.62 -21.31
CA VAL A 462 13.62 -8.69 -20.99
C VAL A 462 14.12 -9.60 -19.87
N VAL A 463 15.42 -9.91 -19.80
CA VAL A 463 16.01 -10.64 -18.66
C VAL A 463 15.83 -9.87 -17.36
N LEU A 464 16.05 -8.55 -17.35
CA LEU A 464 15.80 -7.71 -16.17
C LEU A 464 14.32 -7.70 -15.76
N LEU A 465 13.39 -7.66 -16.73
CA LEU A 465 11.96 -7.75 -16.44
C LEU A 465 11.57 -9.10 -15.82
N LEU A 466 12.11 -10.20 -16.34
CA LEU A 466 11.88 -11.54 -15.79
C LEU A 466 12.49 -11.68 -14.39
N PHE A 467 13.68 -11.11 -14.17
CA PHE A 467 14.31 -11.05 -12.86
C PHE A 467 13.45 -10.24 -11.88
N TYR A 468 12.91 -9.09 -12.29
CA TYR A 468 11.99 -8.30 -11.49
C TYR A 468 10.72 -9.08 -11.13
N ILE A 469 10.13 -9.81 -12.08
CA ILE A 469 8.97 -10.69 -11.83
C ILE A 469 9.32 -11.74 -10.76
N GLY A 470 10.47 -12.42 -10.92
CA GLY A 470 10.94 -13.41 -9.95
C GLY A 470 11.12 -12.81 -8.55
N ILE A 471 11.68 -11.60 -8.47
CA ILE A 471 11.81 -10.82 -7.24
C ILE A 471 10.43 -10.55 -6.63
N GLN A 472 9.43 -10.07 -7.39
CA GLN A 472 8.11 -9.76 -6.83
C GLN A 472 7.36 -10.98 -6.28
N PHE A 473 7.64 -12.18 -6.80
CA PHE A 473 7.14 -13.43 -6.21
C PHE A 473 7.95 -13.91 -5.00
N PHE A 474 9.28 -13.73 -5.04
CA PHE A 474 10.18 -14.22 -4.00
C PHE A 474 10.14 -13.39 -2.72
N LEU A 475 10.20 -12.06 -2.87
CA LEU A 475 10.38 -11.13 -1.77
C LEU A 475 9.30 -11.22 -0.67
N PRO A 476 7.99 -11.34 -0.99
CA PRO A 476 6.95 -11.49 0.02
C PRO A 476 7.09 -12.71 0.95
N TYR A 477 7.89 -13.70 0.54
CA TYR A 477 8.13 -14.94 1.27
C TYR A 477 9.58 -15.08 1.73
N SER A 478 10.43 -14.06 1.53
CA SER A 478 11.87 -14.09 1.85
C SER A 478 12.22 -13.98 3.34
N HIS A 479 11.24 -13.94 4.24
CA HIS A 479 11.40 -13.74 5.68
C HIS A 479 12.19 -14.85 6.40
N PHE A 480 12.42 -15.99 5.75
CA PHE A 480 13.34 -17.02 6.23
C PHE A 480 14.82 -16.59 6.14
N ILE A 481 15.14 -15.59 5.31
CA ILE A 481 16.47 -14.97 5.20
C ILE A 481 16.58 -13.85 6.24
N THR A 482 15.63 -12.93 6.25
CA THR A 482 15.63 -11.70 7.05
C THR A 482 15.06 -11.90 8.46
N LYS A 483 15.53 -12.94 9.16
CA LYS A 483 14.99 -13.40 10.45
C LYS A 483 15.01 -12.35 11.56
N GLY A 484 15.93 -11.38 11.50
CA GLY A 484 16.02 -10.30 12.50
C GLY A 484 14.86 -9.32 12.44
N TYR A 485 14.16 -9.26 11.30
CA TYR A 485 12.98 -8.42 11.14
C TYR A 485 11.68 -9.15 11.46
N ASN A 486 11.74 -10.47 11.72
CA ASN A 486 10.57 -11.24 12.14
C ASN A 486 10.22 -10.89 13.59
N ASN A 487 8.93 -10.60 13.82
CA ASN A 487 8.37 -10.44 15.16
C ASN A 487 7.27 -11.51 15.34
N TRP A 488 6.15 -11.22 16.00
CA TRP A 488 5.00 -12.14 15.98
C TRP A 488 4.45 -12.37 14.57
N THR A 489 4.66 -11.41 13.68
CA THR A 489 4.37 -11.53 12.26
C THR A 489 5.68 -11.64 11.48
N PRO A 490 5.79 -12.58 10.53
CA PRO A 490 7.02 -12.77 9.76
C PRO A 490 7.24 -11.65 8.74
N GLY A 491 8.51 -11.28 8.54
CA GLY A 491 8.95 -10.34 7.51
C GLY A 491 8.90 -8.88 7.93
N LEU A 492 9.46 -8.04 7.05
CA LEU A 492 9.47 -6.60 7.21
C LEU A 492 8.13 -6.01 6.79
N TYR A 493 7.44 -5.36 7.74
CA TYR A 493 6.17 -4.70 7.45
C TYR A 493 6.36 -3.65 6.35
N GLY A 494 5.61 -3.77 5.25
CA GLY A 494 5.66 -2.86 4.10
C GLY A 494 6.34 -3.40 2.84
N TYR A 495 6.92 -4.59 2.87
CA TYR A 495 7.65 -5.17 1.73
C TYR A 495 6.97 -6.40 1.10
N SER A 496 6.03 -7.01 1.83
CA SER A 496 5.49 -8.34 1.54
C SER A 496 4.06 -8.35 1.02
N TRP A 497 3.53 -7.18 0.63
CA TRP A 497 2.12 -7.01 0.25
C TRP A 497 1.13 -7.51 1.31
N ASP A 498 1.57 -7.56 2.57
CA ASP A 498 0.77 -7.94 3.72
C ASP A 498 -0.15 -6.76 4.10
N MET A 499 -1.21 -6.57 3.32
CA MET A 499 -2.15 -5.47 3.48
C MET A 499 -3.27 -5.87 4.44
N MET A 500 -3.21 -5.30 5.64
CA MET A 500 -4.29 -5.31 6.63
C MET A 500 -4.59 -6.68 7.27
N LEU A 501 -3.60 -7.57 7.40
CA LEU A 501 -3.81 -8.92 7.94
C LEU A 501 -3.87 -8.98 9.48
N HIS A 502 -3.38 -7.95 10.15
CA HIS A 502 -3.13 -7.97 11.59
C HIS A 502 -3.62 -6.69 12.26
N SER A 503 -4.48 -6.82 13.27
CA SER A 503 -4.81 -5.78 14.24
C SER A 503 -3.92 -5.94 15.47
N TRP A 504 -3.25 -4.85 15.85
CA TRP A 504 -2.36 -4.78 17.00
C TRP A 504 -2.94 -3.78 17.99
N ASP A 505 -3.36 -4.27 19.16
CA ASP A 505 -3.95 -3.43 20.20
C ASP A 505 -2.91 -3.20 21.32
N PRO A 506 -2.34 -1.99 21.46
CA PRO A 506 -1.39 -1.69 22.52
C PRO A 506 -2.12 -1.63 23.86
N ILE A 507 -1.64 -2.37 24.86
CA ILE A 507 -2.23 -2.35 26.20
C ILE A 507 -1.32 -1.65 27.21
N LEU A 508 -0.02 -1.96 27.18
CA LEU A 508 0.95 -1.40 28.11
C LEU A 508 2.30 -1.20 27.41
N ILE A 509 2.90 -0.03 27.58
CA ILE A 509 4.25 0.27 27.12
C ILE A 509 4.98 0.99 28.25
N VAL A 510 5.91 0.30 28.91
CA VAL A 510 6.72 0.84 30.00
C VAL A 510 8.18 0.82 29.59
N VAL A 511 8.84 1.96 29.75
CA VAL A 511 10.28 2.11 29.51
C VAL A 511 10.94 2.45 30.84
N ARG A 512 11.74 1.52 31.36
CA ARG A 512 12.45 1.65 32.64
C ARG A 512 13.95 1.85 32.39
N VAL A 513 14.49 2.93 32.93
CA VAL A 513 15.91 3.24 32.93
C VAL A 513 16.46 3.01 34.32
N HIS A 514 17.31 1.99 34.46
CA HIS A 514 17.97 1.65 35.72
C HIS A 514 19.34 2.33 35.77
N ASP A 515 19.57 3.16 36.79
CA ASP A 515 20.88 3.71 37.09
C ASP A 515 21.69 2.70 37.91
N ASN A 516 22.62 2.00 37.25
CA ASN A 516 23.43 0.96 37.89
C ASN A 516 24.36 1.50 38.99
N LYS A 517 24.62 2.82 39.06
CA LYS A 517 25.51 3.41 40.07
C LYS A 517 24.75 3.78 41.33
N ASN A 518 23.58 4.40 41.18
CA ASN A 518 22.75 4.84 42.30
C ASN A 518 21.72 3.79 42.73
N ASN A 519 21.55 2.73 41.94
CA ASN A 519 20.56 1.68 42.14
C ASN A 519 19.12 2.23 42.20
N GLU A 520 18.82 3.18 41.32
CA GLU A 520 17.51 3.83 41.20
C GLU A 520 16.88 3.53 39.83
N ASP A 521 15.57 3.31 39.82
CA ASP A 521 14.78 3.13 38.61
C ASP A 521 14.03 4.42 38.24
N HIS A 522 14.13 4.80 36.97
CA HIS A 522 13.42 5.93 36.40
C HIS A 522 12.52 5.46 35.26
N PHE A 523 11.30 5.96 35.20
CA PHE A 523 10.35 5.63 34.14
C PHE A 523 10.24 6.78 33.15
N ILE A 524 10.26 6.45 31.86
CA ILE A 524 10.20 7.42 30.78
C ILE A 524 8.91 7.21 29.99
N ASP A 525 8.26 8.32 29.63
CA ASP A 525 7.12 8.30 28.73
C ASP A 525 7.49 7.55 27.44
N SER A 526 6.66 6.58 27.08
CA SER A 526 6.83 5.79 25.86
C SER A 526 6.83 6.63 24.57
N GLN A 527 6.28 7.84 24.60
CA GLN A 527 6.24 8.78 23.47
C GLN A 527 7.41 9.78 23.48
N ALA A 528 8.32 9.70 24.44
CA ALA A 528 9.44 10.62 24.56
C ALA A 528 10.35 10.56 23.32
N TRP A 529 10.44 11.68 22.61
CA TRP A 529 11.31 11.87 21.43
C TRP A 529 11.05 10.94 20.25
N VAL A 530 9.94 10.23 20.22
CA VAL A 530 9.59 9.33 19.10
C VAL A 530 8.40 9.89 18.33
N PRO A 531 8.38 9.72 16.99
CA PRO A 531 7.28 10.21 16.16
C PRO A 531 5.99 9.40 16.26
N ASN A 532 6.09 8.11 16.57
CA ASN A 532 4.97 7.16 16.59
C ASN A 532 5.34 5.92 17.43
N ASP A 533 4.38 5.04 17.65
CA ASP A 533 4.51 3.83 18.46
C ASP A 533 5.11 2.63 17.70
N ARG A 534 5.48 2.75 16.41
CA ARG A 534 5.86 1.56 15.61
C ARG A 534 7.07 0.83 16.18
N TRP A 535 7.96 1.55 16.85
CA TRP A 535 9.16 1.00 17.47
C TRP A 535 8.86 -0.11 18.49
N THR A 536 7.68 -0.10 19.11
CA THR A 536 7.27 -1.06 20.15
C THR A 536 7.00 -2.46 19.60
N ARG A 537 6.87 -2.61 18.28
CA ARG A 537 6.50 -3.89 17.62
C ARG A 537 7.68 -4.58 16.96
N HIS A 538 8.82 -3.90 16.83
CA HIS A 538 9.97 -4.36 16.05
C HIS A 538 11.24 -4.34 16.87
N GLY A 539 11.86 -5.50 17.06
CA GLY A 539 13.05 -5.63 17.93
C GLY A 539 14.24 -4.75 17.52
N ASP A 540 14.44 -4.52 16.22
CA ASP A 540 15.50 -3.64 15.71
C ASP A 540 15.24 -2.16 16.05
N MET A 541 13.98 -1.71 15.98
CA MET A 541 13.59 -0.37 16.40
C MET A 541 13.69 -0.18 17.91
N VAL A 542 13.35 -1.18 18.73
CA VAL A 542 13.51 -1.12 20.19
C VAL A 542 14.96 -0.83 20.57
N ILE A 543 15.92 -1.47 19.88
CA ILE A 543 17.35 -1.23 20.10
C ILE A 543 17.75 0.18 19.65
N GLN A 544 17.30 0.62 18.47
CA GLN A 544 17.55 1.98 17.98
C GLN A 544 16.98 3.03 18.94
N TYR A 545 15.79 2.80 19.51
CA TYR A 545 15.19 3.67 20.51
C TYR A 545 16.02 3.68 21.81
N GLY A 546 16.41 2.52 22.34
CA GLY A 546 17.25 2.44 23.55
C GLY A 546 18.57 3.19 23.39
N GLN A 547 19.24 3.05 22.24
CA GLN A 547 20.48 3.78 21.93
C GLN A 547 20.25 5.30 21.84
N CYS A 548 19.16 5.72 21.17
CA CYS A 548 18.77 7.12 21.10
C CYS A 548 18.46 7.69 22.49
N LEU A 549 17.70 6.96 23.29
CA LEU A 549 17.29 7.33 24.64
C LEU A 549 18.50 7.56 25.54
N LYS A 550 19.46 6.62 25.56
CA LYS A 550 20.73 6.80 26.28
C LYS A 550 21.46 8.06 25.84
N LYS A 551 21.58 8.28 24.53
CA LYS A 551 22.24 9.47 23.98
C LYS A 551 21.55 10.77 24.42
N ASN A 552 20.21 10.80 24.40
CA ASN A 552 19.42 11.96 24.77
C ASN A 552 19.52 12.28 26.26
N ILE A 553 19.44 11.26 27.13
CA ILE A 553 19.62 11.40 28.59
C ILE A 553 21.01 11.98 28.90
N LEU A 554 22.06 11.41 28.31
CA LEU A 554 23.43 11.90 28.52
C LEU A 554 23.65 13.32 27.97
N ARG A 555 23.02 13.63 26.82
CA ARG A 555 23.05 14.97 26.25
C ARG A 555 22.39 15.99 27.16
N ARG A 556 21.17 15.69 27.66
CA ARG A 556 20.45 16.56 28.61
C ARG A 556 21.25 16.78 29.88
N LYS A 557 21.84 15.72 30.44
CA LYS A 557 22.75 15.82 31.58
C LYS A 557 23.91 16.79 31.30
N ASN A 558 24.61 16.63 30.18
CA ASN A 558 25.74 17.49 29.82
C ASN A 558 25.33 18.96 29.59
N GLU A 559 24.16 19.19 29.00
CA GLU A 559 23.61 20.54 28.81
C GLU A 559 23.28 21.20 30.16
N THR A 560 22.68 20.47 31.10
CA THR A 560 22.42 20.92 32.47
C THR A 560 23.72 21.24 33.22
N LEU A 561 24.75 20.40 33.11
CA LEU A 561 26.06 20.63 33.73
C LEU A 561 26.75 21.89 33.17
N LYS A 562 26.72 22.10 31.85
CA LYS A 562 27.27 23.31 31.22
C LYS A 562 26.54 24.58 31.66
N TYR A 563 25.21 24.52 31.78
CA TYR A 563 24.40 25.64 32.27
C TYR A 563 24.77 26.00 33.73
N ASN A 564 24.95 25.00 34.59
CA ASN A 564 25.37 25.21 35.99
C ASN A 564 26.74 25.87 36.09
N ASN A 565 27.74 25.40 35.34
CA ASN A 565 29.07 25.99 35.33
C ASN A 565 29.05 27.46 34.86
N LYS A 566 28.18 27.81 33.90
CA LYS A 566 28.04 29.19 33.42
C LYS A 566 27.37 30.09 34.46
N LYS A 567 26.36 29.60 35.20
CA LYS A 567 25.64 30.34 36.23
C LYS A 567 26.46 30.56 37.50
N ILE A 568 27.34 29.63 37.88
CA ILE A 568 28.24 29.77 39.05
C ILE A 568 29.21 30.96 38.89
N THR A 569 29.54 31.36 37.66
CA THR A 569 30.36 32.56 37.37
C THR A 569 29.59 33.89 37.43
N THR A 570 28.27 33.89 37.54
CA THR A 570 27.43 35.11 37.57
C THR A 570 26.29 34.95 38.58
N THR A 571 26.63 35.29 39.83
CA THR A 571 25.73 35.75 40.90
C THR A 571 24.76 34.75 41.55
N THR A 572 24.86 34.76 42.89
CA THR A 572 24.04 34.15 43.94
C THR A 572 22.55 34.46 43.80
N THR A 573 21.72 33.57 44.36
CA THR A 573 20.26 33.65 44.62
C THR A 573 19.27 33.44 43.47
N THR A 574 18.61 32.27 43.48
CA THR A 574 17.14 32.11 43.29
C THR A 574 16.73 30.64 43.50
N THR A 575 15.84 30.41 44.46
CA THR A 575 15.66 29.14 45.21
C THR A 575 14.51 28.25 44.75
N THR A 576 13.92 28.48 43.57
CA THR A 576 12.70 27.75 43.13
C THR A 576 12.82 27.04 41.76
N LYS A 577 13.99 27.03 41.13
CA LYS A 577 14.31 26.24 39.92
C LYS A 577 15.32 25.10 40.18
N THR A 578 15.55 24.73 41.43
CA THR A 578 16.58 23.77 41.86
C THR A 578 16.15 22.30 41.72
N LYS A 579 14.86 21.97 41.90
CA LYS A 579 14.37 20.57 41.92
C LYS A 579 14.65 19.79 40.62
N THR A 580 14.34 20.36 39.45
CA THR A 580 14.56 19.69 38.15
C THR A 580 16.03 19.66 37.73
N ILE A 581 16.86 20.57 38.24
CA ILE A 581 18.30 20.61 37.94
C ILE A 581 19.04 19.51 38.72
N ASP A 582 18.61 19.23 39.96
CA ASP A 582 19.21 18.21 40.81
C ASP A 582 18.94 16.77 40.32
N GLU A 583 17.77 16.52 39.72
CA GLU A 583 17.39 15.18 39.23
C GLU A 583 18.27 14.71 38.06
N TRP A 584 18.54 15.55 37.06
CA TRP A 584 19.40 15.19 35.92
C TRP A 584 20.88 15.05 36.31
N ASN A 585 21.33 15.76 37.35
CA ASN A 585 22.69 15.66 37.85
C ASN A 585 22.96 14.34 38.59
N LYS A 586 21.92 13.73 39.18
CA LYS A 586 22.03 12.46 39.90
C LYS A 586 22.23 11.28 38.96
N ILE A 587 21.54 11.25 37.82
CA ILE A 587 21.59 10.11 36.88
C ILE A 587 23.03 9.86 36.40
N SER A 588 23.55 8.66 36.60
CA SER A 588 24.89 8.27 36.18
C SER A 588 24.99 8.01 34.67
N SER A 589 26.20 7.86 34.15
CA SER A 589 26.40 7.45 32.74
C SER A 589 26.22 5.95 32.52
N ASN A 590 26.25 5.16 33.60
CA ASN A 590 26.13 3.71 33.56
C ASN A 590 24.66 3.31 33.74
N ILE A 591 23.88 3.45 32.68
CA ILE A 591 22.45 3.11 32.68
C ILE A 591 22.19 1.82 31.91
N SER A 592 21.16 1.10 32.34
CA SER A 592 20.56 -0.04 31.66
C SER A 592 19.11 0.28 31.32
N ILE A 593 18.63 -0.19 30.17
CA ILE A 593 17.27 0.14 29.69
C ILE A 593 16.49 -1.14 29.49
N TYR A 594 15.33 -1.20 30.13
CA TYR A 594 14.40 -2.32 30.10
C TYR A 594 13.06 -1.86 29.53
N VAL A 595 12.41 -2.72 28.75
CA VAL A 595 11.11 -2.40 28.15
C VAL A 595 10.10 -3.49 28.48
N ASP A 596 8.93 -3.10 28.96
CA ASP A 596 7.79 -3.98 29.14
C ASP A 596 6.67 -3.52 28.20
N ILE A 597 6.45 -4.30 27.16
CA ILE A 597 5.53 -3.97 26.09
C ILE A 597 4.52 -5.11 25.95
N ARG A 598 3.23 -4.77 25.99
CA ARG A 598 2.11 -5.71 25.90
C ARG A 598 1.16 -5.34 24.78
N TYR A 599 0.86 -6.32 23.95
CA TYR A 599 -0.08 -6.21 22.84
C TYR A 599 -1.07 -7.37 22.84
N SER A 600 -2.27 -7.10 22.35
CA SER A 600 -3.16 -8.12 21.77
C SER A 600 -2.96 -8.14 20.25
N LEU A 601 -2.92 -9.34 19.66
CA LEU A 601 -2.82 -9.54 18.22
C LEU A 601 -4.04 -10.30 17.72
N ASN A 602 -4.86 -9.65 16.88
CA ASN A 602 -6.10 -10.21 16.32
C ASN A 602 -7.03 -10.76 17.42
N GLY A 603 -7.31 -9.95 18.45
CA GLY A 603 -8.22 -10.31 19.55
C GLY A 603 -7.75 -11.50 20.40
N ARG A 604 -6.45 -11.76 20.49
CA ARG A 604 -5.88 -12.75 21.43
C ARG A 604 -5.79 -12.15 22.84
N PHE A 605 -5.41 -12.99 23.81
CA PHE A 605 -4.94 -12.49 25.10
C PHE A 605 -3.85 -11.45 24.90
N GLN A 606 -3.88 -10.38 25.71
CA GLN A 606 -2.72 -9.51 25.78
C GLN A 606 -1.55 -10.28 26.40
N GLN A 607 -0.35 -10.04 25.90
CA GLN A 607 0.86 -10.70 26.39
C GLN A 607 2.09 -9.84 26.10
N ARG A 608 3.21 -10.15 26.77
CA ARG A 608 4.49 -9.49 26.55
C ARG A 608 5.08 -9.85 25.18
N ILE A 609 5.56 -8.84 24.44
CA ILE A 609 6.25 -9.04 23.16
C ILE A 609 7.78 -9.17 23.33
N PHE A 610 8.38 -8.47 24.28
CA PHE A 610 9.81 -8.54 24.59
C PHE A 610 10.04 -8.97 26.04
N ASP A 611 11.18 -9.60 26.28
CA ASP A 611 11.61 -9.97 27.64
C ASP A 611 11.95 -8.70 28.45
N PRO A 612 11.21 -8.40 29.53
CA PRO A 612 11.40 -7.20 30.33
C PRO A 612 12.67 -7.24 31.20
N THR A 613 13.33 -8.40 31.31
CA THR A 613 14.53 -8.59 32.15
C THR A 613 15.83 -8.33 31.41
N VAL A 614 15.76 -8.16 30.08
CA VAL A 614 16.92 -7.97 29.22
C VAL A 614 17.25 -6.49 29.05
N ASP A 615 18.52 -6.13 29.29
CA ASP A 615 19.03 -4.78 29.01
C ASP A 615 19.18 -4.57 27.50
N ILE A 616 18.26 -3.80 26.92
CA ILE A 616 18.17 -3.52 25.48
C ILE A 616 19.47 -2.90 24.92
N LEU A 617 20.24 -2.20 25.75
CA LEU A 617 21.51 -1.59 25.33
C LEU A 617 22.62 -2.61 25.07
N LYS A 618 22.50 -3.84 25.61
CA LYS A 618 23.52 -4.89 25.54
C LYS A 618 23.17 -6.02 24.57
N VAL A 619 21.97 -6.00 24.01
CA VAL A 619 21.50 -7.04 23.10
C VAL A 619 22.23 -6.99 21.76
N ASN A 620 22.58 -8.17 21.23
CA ASN A 620 23.09 -8.30 19.87
C ASN A 620 21.94 -8.64 18.90
N TRP A 621 21.58 -7.70 18.04
CA TRP A 621 20.61 -7.90 16.96
C TRP A 621 21.29 -8.00 15.60
N ASN A 622 20.78 -8.87 14.74
CA ASN A 622 21.29 -9.07 13.39
C ASN A 622 20.13 -9.31 12.41
N PRO A 623 20.15 -8.72 11.19
CA PRO A 623 19.06 -8.87 10.23
C PRO A 623 18.79 -10.32 9.78
N PHE A 624 19.77 -11.22 9.91
CA PHE A 624 19.69 -12.62 9.46
C PHE A 624 19.53 -13.64 10.59
N LYS A 625 19.50 -13.21 11.86
CA LYS A 625 19.31 -14.08 13.03
C LYS A 625 18.00 -13.74 13.74
N ASN A 626 17.38 -14.73 14.37
CA ASN A 626 16.19 -14.50 15.18
C ASN A 626 16.49 -13.52 16.32
N VAL A 627 15.51 -12.70 16.67
CA VAL A 627 15.57 -11.80 17.82
C VAL A 627 15.53 -12.63 19.10
N ASN A 628 16.60 -12.61 19.90
CA ASN A 628 16.77 -13.47 21.08
C ASN A 628 15.93 -13.06 22.30
N PHE A 629 15.51 -11.79 22.37
CA PHE A 629 14.68 -11.24 23.46
C PHE A 629 13.21 -11.08 23.07
N LEU A 630 12.80 -11.58 21.90
CA LEU A 630 11.41 -11.59 21.46
C LEU A 630 10.69 -12.78 22.11
N MET A 631 9.59 -12.50 22.80
CA MET A 631 8.75 -13.51 23.43
C MET A 631 7.84 -14.17 22.39
N PRO A 632 7.71 -15.51 22.40
CA PRO A 632 6.95 -16.24 21.38
C PRO A 632 5.45 -16.01 21.52
N LEU A 633 4.75 -15.76 20.40
CA LEU A 633 3.30 -15.59 20.43
C LEU A 633 2.60 -16.83 21.01
N LEU A 634 1.79 -16.69 22.07
CA LEU A 634 1.12 -17.81 22.75
C LEU A 634 -0.08 -18.33 21.94
N THR A 635 0.20 -18.94 20.79
CA THR A 635 -0.82 -19.41 19.85
C THR A 635 -1.67 -20.55 20.41
N GLN A 636 -1.20 -21.28 21.43
CA GLN A 636 -1.94 -22.35 22.10
C GLN A 636 -3.25 -21.88 22.72
N PHE A 637 -3.36 -20.59 23.05
CA PHE A 637 -4.58 -19.99 23.60
C PHE A 637 -5.49 -19.38 22.53
N SER A 638 -5.18 -19.50 21.24
CA SER A 638 -5.98 -18.89 20.17
C SER A 638 -7.42 -19.44 20.12
N SER A 639 -7.65 -20.67 20.58
CA SER A 639 -8.99 -21.27 20.67
C SER A 639 -9.91 -20.58 21.69
N TYR A 640 -9.34 -19.86 22.66
CA TYR A 640 -10.11 -19.15 23.68
C TYR A 640 -10.83 -17.92 23.14
N ARG A 641 -10.52 -17.41 21.95
CA ARG A 641 -11.16 -16.19 21.41
C ARG A 641 -12.67 -16.21 21.46
N LYS A 642 -13.28 -17.31 21.02
CA LYS A 642 -14.73 -17.48 21.09
C LYS A 642 -15.23 -17.42 22.54
N LYS A 643 -14.54 -18.13 23.45
CA LYS A 643 -14.84 -18.12 24.88
C LYS A 643 -14.63 -16.75 25.52
N MET A 644 -13.59 -16.01 25.13
CA MET A 644 -13.35 -14.64 25.60
C MET A 644 -14.51 -13.74 25.16
N ASN A 645 -14.95 -13.82 23.91
CA ASN A 645 -16.12 -13.07 23.44
C ASN A 645 -17.40 -13.45 24.20
N GLU A 646 -17.61 -14.73 24.49
CA GLU A 646 -18.73 -15.21 25.32
C GLU A 646 -18.65 -14.64 26.75
N ILE A 647 -17.47 -14.67 27.37
CA ILE A 647 -17.23 -14.11 28.70
C ILE A 647 -17.46 -12.59 28.68
N THR A 648 -16.93 -11.86 27.69
CA THR A 648 -17.13 -10.42 27.54
C THR A 648 -18.62 -10.08 27.43
N LYS A 649 -19.37 -10.79 26.57
CA LYS A 649 -20.82 -10.60 26.44
C LYS A 649 -21.56 -10.91 27.75
N HIS A 650 -21.13 -11.94 28.48
CA HIS A 650 -21.70 -12.28 29.79
C HIS A 650 -21.39 -11.24 30.87
N VAL A 651 -20.15 -10.75 30.94
CA VAL A 651 -19.75 -9.69 31.88
C VAL A 651 -20.54 -8.42 31.58
N TYR A 652 -20.60 -7.98 30.33
CA TYR A 652 -21.42 -6.83 29.92
C TYR A 652 -22.91 -6.97 30.23
N SER A 653 -23.43 -8.19 30.37
CA SER A 653 -24.82 -8.41 30.79
C SER A 653 -25.06 -8.12 32.28
N TRP A 654 -24.01 -8.06 33.10
CA TRP A 654 -24.11 -7.72 34.53
C TRP A 654 -24.43 -6.24 34.72
N SER A 655 -23.79 -5.37 33.93
CA SER A 655 -24.01 -3.92 33.92
C SER A 655 -23.29 -3.27 32.73
N ASN A 656 -23.83 -2.16 32.23
CA ASN A 656 -23.23 -1.35 31.15
C ASN A 656 -21.85 -0.74 31.50
N TYR A 657 -21.44 -0.83 32.77
CA TYR A 657 -20.20 -0.29 33.30
C TYR A 657 -19.18 -1.37 33.69
N THR A 658 -19.56 -2.64 33.58
CA THR A 658 -18.64 -3.76 33.81
C THR A 658 -17.81 -4.02 32.57
N ASP A 659 -16.57 -4.48 32.76
CA ASP A 659 -15.68 -4.84 31.66
C ASP A 659 -14.70 -5.94 32.11
N VAL A 660 -14.03 -6.55 31.14
CA VAL A 660 -13.11 -7.66 31.34
C VAL A 660 -11.81 -7.46 30.57
N ILE A 661 -10.69 -7.66 31.27
CA ILE A 661 -9.35 -7.65 30.68
C ILE A 661 -8.79 -9.07 30.71
N PHE A 662 -8.39 -9.60 29.56
CA PHE A 662 -7.76 -10.91 29.43
C PHE A 662 -6.24 -10.78 29.31
N VAL A 663 -5.51 -11.54 30.13
CA VAL A 663 -4.04 -11.52 30.18
C VAL A 663 -3.48 -12.94 30.06
N ALA A 664 -2.40 -13.07 29.29
CA ALA A 664 -1.55 -14.26 29.24
C ALA A 664 -0.10 -13.87 29.57
N ASP A 665 0.56 -14.66 30.41
CA ASP A 665 1.95 -14.41 30.79
C ASP A 665 2.76 -15.71 30.87
N TYR A 666 4.08 -15.58 30.83
CA TYR A 666 5.03 -16.68 30.72
C TYR A 666 5.45 -17.20 32.10
N PRO A 667 5.95 -18.44 32.21
CA PRO A 667 6.46 -18.99 33.48
C PRO A 667 7.53 -18.09 34.11
N GLY A 668 7.42 -17.86 35.42
CA GLY A 668 8.40 -17.09 36.21
C GLY A 668 8.34 -15.58 36.00
N THR A 669 7.47 -15.06 35.13
CA THR A 669 7.33 -13.61 34.97
C THR A 669 6.43 -13.02 36.04
N LYS A 670 6.77 -11.78 36.44
CA LYS A 670 5.98 -10.96 37.35
C LYS A 670 5.26 -9.88 36.53
N PHE A 671 3.96 -9.72 36.75
CA PHE A 671 3.15 -8.63 36.22
C PHE A 671 2.74 -7.71 37.36
N GLU A 672 3.04 -6.43 37.20
CA GLU A 672 2.63 -5.36 38.08
C GLU A 672 1.47 -4.61 37.44
N ASN A 673 0.41 -4.38 38.20
CA ASN A 673 -0.74 -3.64 37.73
C ASN A 673 -1.36 -2.82 38.88
N PHE A 674 -2.13 -1.80 38.52
CA PHE A 674 -2.74 -0.87 39.46
C PHE A 674 -4.17 -0.55 39.01
N PHE A 675 -5.15 -0.69 39.90
CA PHE A 675 -6.51 -0.22 39.69
C PHE A 675 -6.79 0.98 40.59
N ASN A 676 -7.15 2.12 40.00
CA ASN A 676 -7.58 3.31 40.74
C ASN A 676 -8.87 3.03 41.55
N LYS A 677 -9.13 3.83 42.59
CA LYS A 677 -10.35 3.83 43.43
C LYS A 677 -11.65 3.92 42.63
N GLU A 678 -11.60 4.47 41.43
CA GLU A 678 -12.73 4.59 40.50
C GLU A 678 -13.24 3.23 39.99
N PHE A 679 -12.40 2.19 40.04
CA PHE A 679 -12.81 0.84 39.71
C PHE A 679 -13.30 0.13 40.98
N THR A 680 -14.45 -0.53 40.87
CA THR A 680 -15.04 -1.32 41.96
C THR A 680 -15.25 -2.76 41.52
N ASN A 681 -15.47 -3.67 42.47
CA ASN A 681 -15.66 -5.10 42.23
C ASN A 681 -14.55 -5.76 41.40
N VAL A 682 -13.31 -5.27 41.56
CA VAL A 682 -12.17 -5.82 40.84
C VAL A 682 -11.89 -7.23 41.32
N SER A 683 -11.85 -8.18 40.39
CA SER A 683 -11.50 -9.55 40.72
C SER A 683 -10.64 -10.19 39.66
N LEU A 684 -9.72 -11.03 40.12
CA LEU A 684 -8.83 -11.83 39.31
C LEU A 684 -9.34 -13.26 39.27
N GLN A 685 -9.50 -13.81 38.07
CA GLN A 685 -9.84 -15.22 37.87
C GLN A 685 -8.84 -15.89 36.94
N VAL A 686 -8.30 -17.04 37.35
CA VAL A 686 -7.37 -17.81 36.52
C VAL A 686 -8.16 -18.73 35.60
N LEU A 687 -7.92 -18.62 34.29
CA LEU A 687 -8.57 -19.44 33.27
C LEU A 687 -7.78 -20.73 33.01
N THR A 688 -6.45 -20.67 33.07
CA THR A 688 -5.52 -21.80 32.84
C THR A 688 -4.16 -21.47 33.47
N GLY A 689 -3.44 -22.48 33.95
CA GLY A 689 -2.18 -22.30 34.67
C GLY A 689 -2.40 -22.03 36.16
N GLU A 690 -1.34 -21.53 36.79
CA GLU A 690 -1.31 -21.20 38.20
C GLU A 690 -0.55 -19.87 38.35
N VAL A 691 -1.12 -18.96 39.14
CA VAL A 691 -0.50 -17.67 39.44
C VAL A 691 -0.53 -17.38 40.93
N THR A 692 0.47 -16.67 41.41
CA THR A 692 0.50 -16.14 42.77
C THR A 692 0.15 -14.66 42.74
N TYR A 693 -0.82 -14.28 43.54
CA TYR A 693 -1.25 -12.91 43.79
C TYR A 693 -0.62 -12.37 45.09
N SER A 694 -0.17 -11.12 45.07
CA SER A 694 0.36 -10.40 46.24
C SER A 694 0.13 -8.90 46.09
N GLU A 695 0.12 -8.16 47.20
CA GLU A 695 -0.12 -6.71 47.24
C GLU A 695 1.06 -5.98 47.89
N GLU A 696 1.29 -4.72 47.54
CA GLU A 696 2.39 -3.89 48.06
C GLU A 696 2.42 -3.78 49.60
N SER A 697 1.25 -3.90 50.24
CA SER A 697 1.09 -3.82 51.70
C SER A 697 0.98 -5.18 52.41
N TRP A 698 1.02 -6.28 51.65
CA TRP A 698 0.75 -7.61 52.18
C TRP A 698 1.85 -8.60 51.78
N ASN A 699 2.58 -9.12 52.78
CA ASN A 699 3.66 -10.07 52.55
C ASN A 699 3.18 -11.48 52.18
N ASP A 700 1.91 -11.82 52.46
CA ASP A 700 1.41 -13.15 52.10
C ASP A 700 1.07 -13.23 50.62
N LYS A 701 1.39 -14.39 50.07
CA LYS A 701 1.20 -14.73 48.67
C LYS A 701 0.05 -15.71 48.56
N ILE A 702 -1.00 -15.35 47.82
CA ILE A 702 -2.11 -16.26 47.54
C ILE A 702 -1.83 -16.98 46.22
N THR A 703 -1.76 -18.31 46.26
CA THR A 703 -1.75 -19.11 45.02
C THR A 703 -3.18 -19.29 44.50
N VAL A 704 -3.41 -18.86 43.26
CA VAL A 704 -4.69 -18.95 42.57
C VAL A 704 -4.57 -19.98 41.45
N ASN A 705 -5.31 -21.06 41.58
CA ASN A 705 -5.36 -22.14 40.61
C ASN A 705 -6.43 -21.89 39.54
N LYS A 706 -6.41 -22.70 38.49
CA LYS A 706 -7.43 -22.72 37.44
C LYS A 706 -8.86 -22.67 38.01
N ASN A 707 -9.68 -21.78 37.45
CA ASN A 707 -11.06 -21.46 37.80
C ASN A 707 -11.27 -20.84 39.20
N GLN A 708 -10.22 -20.64 40.00
CA GLN A 708 -10.32 -19.91 41.26
C GLN A 708 -10.34 -18.40 41.00
N ARG A 709 -11.03 -17.68 41.89
CA ARG A 709 -11.21 -16.22 41.86
C ARG A 709 -10.72 -15.61 43.15
N VAL A 710 -10.03 -14.47 43.06
CA VAL A 710 -9.59 -13.65 44.19
C VAL A 710 -10.07 -12.22 43.97
N ILE A 711 -10.46 -11.54 45.05
CA ILE A 711 -10.83 -10.12 45.02
C ILE A 711 -9.54 -9.31 45.07
N VAL A 712 -9.44 -8.30 44.21
CA VAL A 712 -8.26 -7.43 44.11
C VAL A 712 -8.58 -6.10 44.77
N ALA A 713 -7.71 -5.66 45.68
CA ALA A 713 -7.85 -4.35 46.31
C ALA A 713 -7.57 -3.22 45.29
N THR A 714 -8.36 -2.14 45.35
CA THR A 714 -8.12 -0.94 44.55
C THR A 714 -7.23 0.05 45.32
N ASP A 715 -6.62 0.99 44.60
CA ASP A 715 -5.65 1.98 45.13
C ASP A 715 -4.36 1.38 45.71
N LYS A 716 -4.03 0.17 45.28
CA LYS A 716 -2.80 -0.53 45.69
C LYS A 716 -2.14 -1.16 44.48
N LEU A 717 -0.81 -1.19 44.48
CA LEU A 717 -0.08 -2.00 43.52
C LEU A 717 -0.21 -3.48 43.89
N HIS A 718 -0.58 -4.29 42.91
CA HIS A 718 -0.61 -5.74 43.06
C HIS A 718 0.27 -6.41 42.02
N TYR A 719 0.75 -7.58 42.41
CA TYR A 719 1.70 -8.36 41.63
C TYR A 719 1.17 -9.75 41.38
N ILE A 720 1.15 -10.14 40.11
CA ILE A 720 0.83 -11.49 39.67
C ILE A 720 2.12 -12.15 39.20
N THR A 721 2.48 -13.28 39.79
CA THR A 721 3.62 -14.09 39.33
C THR A 721 3.11 -15.40 38.76
N THR A 722 3.48 -15.74 37.54
CA THR A 722 3.12 -17.04 36.95
C THR A 722 4.01 -18.13 37.55
N THR A 723 3.46 -18.98 38.41
CA THR A 723 4.18 -20.07 39.07
C THR A 723 4.12 -21.39 38.31
N SER A 724 3.14 -21.54 37.42
CA SER A 724 3.05 -22.73 36.58
C SER A 724 4.25 -22.88 35.64
N VAL A 725 4.65 -24.14 35.40
CA VAL A 725 5.73 -24.51 34.47
C VAL A 725 5.40 -24.15 33.01
N TYR A 726 4.11 -23.95 32.71
CA TYR A 726 3.61 -23.51 31.41
C TYR A 726 2.93 -22.13 31.53
N PRO A 727 2.81 -21.37 30.43
CA PRO A 727 2.16 -20.05 30.44
C PRO A 727 0.76 -20.09 31.06
N ALA A 728 0.41 -19.06 31.83
CA ALA A 728 -0.89 -18.93 32.47
C ALA A 728 -1.74 -17.87 31.78
N CYS A 729 -3.06 -18.08 31.79
CA CYS A 729 -4.05 -17.11 31.34
C CYS A 729 -5.00 -16.79 32.48
N TYR A 730 -5.28 -15.52 32.68
CA TYR A 730 -6.19 -15.03 33.69
C TYR A 730 -6.96 -13.82 33.16
N MET A 731 -8.01 -13.46 33.86
CA MET A 731 -8.82 -12.30 33.53
C MET A 731 -9.09 -11.44 34.76
N TYR A 732 -9.19 -10.14 34.53
CA TYR A 732 -9.74 -9.20 35.48
C TYR A 732 -11.16 -8.86 35.07
N THR A 733 -12.08 -8.86 36.02
CA THR A 733 -13.38 -8.19 35.86
C THR A 733 -13.43 -7.00 36.80
N TYR A 734 -13.99 -5.89 36.34
CA TYR A 734 -14.16 -4.68 37.14
C TYR A 734 -15.41 -3.91 36.70
N THR A 735 -15.88 -3.02 37.57
CA THR A 735 -16.96 -2.07 37.28
C THR A 735 -16.38 -0.66 37.31
N ASN A 736 -16.60 0.13 36.25
CA ASN A 736 -16.18 1.53 36.17
C ASN A 736 -17.24 2.44 36.80
N ARG A 737 -16.96 2.92 38.03
CA ARG A 737 -17.89 3.77 38.79
C ARG A 737 -18.04 5.17 38.20
N THR A 738 -16.97 5.74 37.65
CA THR A 738 -17.00 7.09 37.06
C THR A 738 -17.95 7.15 35.88
N LYS A 739 -17.93 6.14 35.00
CA LYS A 739 -18.86 6.05 33.88
C LYS A 739 -20.31 5.90 34.34
N GLU A 740 -20.53 5.13 35.40
CA GLU A 740 -21.83 4.97 36.05
C GLU A 740 -22.38 6.27 36.61
N GLU A 741 -21.56 7.00 37.38
CA GLU A 741 -21.95 8.28 37.99
C GLU A 741 -22.16 9.38 36.93
N LEU A 742 -21.37 9.40 35.84
CA LEU A 742 -21.52 10.37 34.75
C LEU A 742 -22.81 10.16 33.94
N GLU A 743 -23.22 8.90 33.72
CA GLU A 743 -24.49 8.58 33.05
C GLU A 743 -25.70 8.90 33.96
N ILE A 744 -25.59 8.62 35.26
CA ILE A 744 -26.64 8.96 36.25
C ILE A 744 -26.80 10.49 36.39
N ASN A 745 -25.71 11.25 36.38
CA ASN A 745 -25.72 12.71 36.54
C ASN A 745 -26.08 13.48 35.26
N GLY A 746 -26.40 12.79 34.15
CA GLY A 746 -26.86 13.42 32.90
C GLY A 746 -25.80 14.25 32.17
N THR A 747 -24.53 14.17 32.58
CA THR A 747 -23.39 14.83 31.91
C THR A 747 -22.71 13.90 30.90
N THR A 748 -23.50 13.09 30.18
CA THR A 748 -23.00 12.47 28.96
C THR A 748 -22.75 13.57 27.94
N GLU A 749 -21.51 13.73 27.50
CA GLU A 749 -21.26 14.41 26.23
C GLU A 749 -22.21 13.78 25.20
N SER A 750 -23.12 14.57 24.65
CA SER A 750 -23.95 14.13 23.52
C SER A 750 -23.01 13.49 22.49
N PRO A 751 -23.33 12.31 21.92
CA PRO A 751 -22.49 11.71 20.89
C PRO A 751 -22.21 12.80 19.87
N LYS A 752 -20.92 13.19 19.73
CA LYS A 752 -20.48 14.33 18.91
C LYS A 752 -21.33 14.31 17.65
N LYS A 753 -22.26 15.28 17.54
CA LYS A 753 -23.18 15.36 16.40
C LYS A 753 -22.29 15.24 15.17
N ARG A 754 -22.49 14.18 14.37
CA ARG A 754 -21.68 13.97 13.14
C ARG A 754 -21.83 15.24 12.32
N THR A 755 -20.83 16.12 12.39
CA THR A 755 -20.82 17.32 11.56
C THR A 755 -20.78 16.79 10.14
N GLY A 756 -21.84 17.03 9.37
CA GLY A 756 -21.89 16.65 7.96
C GLY A 756 -20.62 17.13 7.27
N PHE A 757 -20.11 16.30 6.34
CA PHE A 757 -18.87 16.49 5.59
C PHE A 757 -18.49 17.97 5.45
N PRO A 758 -17.58 18.51 6.28
CA PRO A 758 -17.13 19.86 6.08
C PRO A 758 -16.07 19.79 4.99
N LEU A 759 -16.49 19.56 3.73
CA LEU A 759 -15.62 19.57 2.55
C LEU A 759 -14.76 20.83 2.53
N LEU A 760 -15.32 21.95 2.98
CA LEU A 760 -14.62 23.21 3.17
C LEU A 760 -13.52 23.15 4.25
N LYS A 761 -13.71 22.40 5.34
CA LYS A 761 -12.68 22.22 6.38
C LYS A 761 -11.53 21.35 5.86
N GLU A 762 -11.83 20.26 5.17
CA GLU A 762 -10.83 19.39 4.54
C GLU A 762 -10.06 20.14 3.45
N LEU A 763 -10.76 20.89 2.59
CA LEU A 763 -10.15 21.73 1.57
C LEU A 763 -9.27 22.82 2.19
N LYS A 764 -9.75 23.51 3.23
CA LYS A 764 -8.98 24.51 3.97
C LYS A 764 -7.73 23.90 4.61
N TYR A 765 -7.84 22.71 5.19
CA TYR A 765 -6.72 21.97 5.76
C TYR A 765 -5.65 21.66 4.69
N ARG A 766 -6.07 21.15 3.53
CA ARG A 766 -5.17 20.88 2.40
C ARG A 766 -4.50 22.16 1.90
N ILE A 767 -5.26 23.23 1.65
CA ILE A 767 -4.70 24.53 1.24
C ILE A 767 -3.68 25.04 2.26
N ASN A 768 -3.97 24.91 3.56
CA ASN A 768 -3.04 25.29 4.61
C ASN A 768 -1.74 24.48 4.56
N ASN A 769 -1.81 23.16 4.35
CA ASN A 769 -0.62 22.31 4.22
C ASN A 769 0.28 22.74 3.05
N TRP A 770 -0.33 23.15 1.94
CA TRP A 770 0.40 23.68 0.79
C TRP A 770 1.10 25.00 1.10
N TRP A 771 0.41 25.93 1.78
CA TRP A 771 1.06 27.17 2.22
C TRP A 771 2.18 26.92 3.23
N GLN A 772 1.99 25.96 4.14
CA GLN A 772 3.02 25.58 5.09
C GLN A 772 4.23 24.98 4.38
N ALA A 773 4.03 24.05 3.44
CA ALA A 773 5.12 23.50 2.65
C ALA A 773 5.92 24.60 1.93
N LEU A 774 5.24 25.56 1.29
CA LEU A 774 5.90 26.70 0.65
C LEU A 774 6.66 27.59 1.65
N GLY A 775 6.07 27.83 2.83
CA GLY A 775 6.71 28.57 3.91
C GLY A 775 7.98 27.89 4.41
N GLN A 776 7.98 26.56 4.57
CA GLN A 776 9.16 25.79 4.96
C GLN A 776 10.26 25.88 3.90
N ILE A 777 9.90 25.78 2.61
CA ILE A 777 10.86 25.93 1.50
C ILE A 777 11.48 27.33 1.50
N ALA A 778 10.66 28.37 1.66
CA ALA A 778 11.14 29.74 1.74
C ALA A 778 12.07 29.96 2.95
N ASN A 779 11.70 29.45 4.12
CA ASN A 779 12.53 29.53 5.32
C ASN A 779 13.88 28.80 5.15
N ALA A 780 13.89 27.62 4.53
CA ALA A 780 15.12 26.90 4.25
C ALA A 780 16.02 27.64 3.27
N PHE A 781 15.44 28.25 2.22
CA PHE A 781 16.17 29.09 1.28
C PHE A 781 16.80 30.31 1.97
N LEU A 782 16.02 31.02 2.80
CA LEU A 782 16.51 32.17 3.55
C LEU A 782 17.61 31.79 4.55
N HIS A 783 17.47 30.63 5.20
CA HIS A 783 18.49 30.11 6.11
C HIS A 783 19.79 29.75 5.39
N LEU A 784 19.72 29.06 4.25
CA LEU A 784 20.91 28.60 3.53
C LEU A 784 21.66 29.71 2.80
N ILE A 785 20.99 30.78 2.39
CA ILE A 785 21.58 31.87 1.60
C ILE A 785 21.90 33.10 2.44
N TYR A 786 21.07 33.40 3.43
CA TYR A 786 21.16 34.63 4.23
C TYR A 786 21.32 34.38 5.74
N ASP A 787 21.53 33.13 6.17
CA ASP A 787 21.66 32.72 7.59
C ASP A 787 20.50 33.14 8.49
N VAL A 788 19.30 33.36 7.92
CA VAL A 788 18.10 33.68 8.70
C VAL A 788 17.70 32.49 9.57
N PRO A 789 17.48 32.64 10.90
CA PRO A 789 17.04 31.55 11.76
C PRO A 789 15.69 30.97 11.32
N MET A 790 15.59 29.65 11.25
CA MET A 790 14.33 28.98 10.93
C MET A 790 13.40 28.92 12.14
N MET A 791 12.14 29.31 11.93
CA MET A 791 11.06 29.11 12.90
C MET A 791 10.57 27.67 12.84
N ARG A 792 10.53 26.99 13.99
CA ARG A 792 10.14 25.58 14.11
C ARG A 792 8.92 25.44 15.02
N ARG A 793 7.92 24.69 14.59
CA ARG A 793 6.80 24.32 15.46
C ARG A 793 7.24 23.29 16.50
N VAL A 794 6.73 23.41 17.71
CA VAL A 794 6.92 22.42 18.76
C VAL A 794 5.63 21.62 18.84
N PRO A 795 5.68 20.27 18.83
CA PRO A 795 4.49 19.47 19.06
C PRO A 795 3.84 19.90 20.37
N LYS A 796 2.52 20.16 20.36
CA LYS A 796 1.79 20.25 21.64
C LYS A 796 1.85 18.87 22.27
N THR A 797 2.22 18.78 23.55
CA THR A 797 2.09 17.55 24.32
C THR A 797 0.66 17.04 24.14
N PRO A 798 0.45 15.82 23.63
CA PRO A 798 -0.89 15.31 23.44
C PRO A 798 -1.56 15.27 24.82
N ASN A 799 -2.60 16.09 25.01
CA ASN A 799 -3.54 15.86 26.09
C ASN A 799 -4.19 14.50 25.79
N TYR A 800 -4.06 13.55 26.71
CA TYR A 800 -4.58 12.19 26.60
C TYR A 800 -6.11 12.15 26.32
N HIS A 801 -6.80 13.29 26.49
CA HIS A 801 -8.24 13.43 26.33
C HIS A 801 -8.72 13.89 24.93
N ASP A 802 -7.85 14.36 24.03
CA ASP A 802 -8.31 15.03 22.79
C ASP A 802 -8.36 14.13 21.53
N ASN A 803 -7.87 12.88 21.61
CA ASN A 803 -7.70 12.01 20.43
C ASN A 803 -8.45 10.66 20.48
N TYR A 804 -9.58 10.60 21.19
CA TYR A 804 -10.57 9.52 21.02
C TYR A 804 -11.95 10.08 20.65
#